data_AF-A0A937IG62-F1
#
_entry.id   AF-A0A937IG62-F1
#
_cell.length_a   1.000
_cell.length_b   1.000
_cell.length_c   1.000
_cell.angle_alpha   90.00
_cell.angle_beta   90.00
_cell.angle_gamma   90.00
#
_symmetry.space_group_name_H-M   'P 1'
#
loop_
_entity.id
_entity.type
_entity.pdbx_description
1 polymer ?
#
loop_
_entity_poly.entity_id
_entity_poly.type
_entity_poly.pdbx_seq_one_letter_code
_entity_poly.pdbx_strand_id
1 'polypeptide(L)'
;MLKNKTALSLSPLALLTLAACGGTKTAATKSVVAEKGPLNLATAFLDYNDDGIWQELLEPGGLTGATGAATFSTALQPTAAQTTAGYDLKILGSANTMDMSSNTVFTYSLSAPSSSSMITPVTTIMAESDLTAAQVVATLGLPTGMNPLTFSSFDTTLTDAEKLTALKVEKASQKVMSIVSTFATAAESSGATAAVAFKAAMDSVVNVVKDATTAYEAAAAGSKVTLSFSAAQVDAVKAKMDVEVAANLTALQKAVFDVQITNNVTALKNVVAKIEAIDITDAANLDLSASKDIFALTASLVDQVQTAIAAVKTAQDGGNALVVQAVAFTSDAAITASIANPGPTDMALSSATISEDAATLVVGTVTTTDTSDTGTAAVAAVGSTPAVAAVAATVETGHTYSIVTVAGTDGAKFSINASTGVLTLLEQPDYETKSSYTVAIKTTEAGANPKSYIETFTIAVTDVVESGVFGIASDTVTWTDYNPAASADIGNKVMTSTDGSTVTMGTGAIRVNLANLVDMHDGAPNNNKSPMLNFMLDSVPAFWETGDATIKATIIDGADGTRDSGENEISITVNVSYSGGTLTAPAGNATGSYTKADGTSVAFTVANGDVDAFSMTAANLVTGAPASLNVKTQALYDAFIAGAGSADLLVAGKYSIALETTLPLQNTANEAVTKFTGTIELTTATANTIYGTDGADTIAGGATGEVIVAGAGKDTIATGLGSDYVVLVAGFGSTTLANSNTVSDFANDTDKFALDGLTVAAAFAELTVAADETTAADTVISKGTEYLMTVTNVAVADIDINDFVLISDIA
;
A
#
# COMPACT_ATOMS: atom_id res chain seq x y z
N MET A 1 31.54 0.97 85.25
CA MET A 1 30.12 1.16 85.60
C MET A 1 29.26 0.64 84.45
N LEU A 2 28.38 -0.30 84.80
CA LEU A 2 27.24 -0.96 84.14
C LEU A 2 27.25 -1.25 82.62
N LYS A 3 27.31 -2.57 82.34
CA LYS A 3 26.68 -3.23 81.19
C LYS A 3 25.15 -3.14 81.31
N ASN A 4 24.42 -2.92 80.22
CA ASN A 4 23.16 -3.64 80.01
C ASN A 4 22.79 -3.76 78.51
N LYS A 5 22.29 -4.96 78.15
CA LYS A 5 21.70 -5.28 76.85
C LYS A 5 20.26 -4.77 76.82
N THR A 6 19.84 -4.16 75.73
CA THR A 6 18.42 -4.04 75.35
C THR A 6 18.29 -4.32 73.86
N ALA A 7 17.55 -5.39 73.54
CA ALA A 7 17.13 -5.74 72.21
C ALA A 7 16.13 -4.68 71.68
N LEU A 8 16.38 -4.11 70.50
CA LEU A 8 15.37 -3.37 69.76
C LEU A 8 14.48 -4.38 69.02
N SER A 9 13.21 -4.49 69.41
CA SER A 9 12.19 -5.15 68.60
C SER A 9 11.85 -4.25 67.41
N LEU A 10 12.37 -4.59 66.23
CA LEU A 10 11.79 -4.11 64.98
C LEU A 10 10.43 -4.79 64.79
N SER A 11 9.37 -4.00 64.63
CA SER A 11 8.04 -4.54 64.38
C SER A 11 8.01 -5.23 63.01
N PRO A 12 7.15 -6.24 62.80
CA PRO A 12 6.97 -6.88 61.49
C PRO A 12 6.58 -5.89 60.37
N LEU A 13 6.06 -4.71 60.73
CA LEU A 13 5.66 -3.65 59.81
C LEU A 13 6.85 -2.86 59.25
N ALA A 14 7.98 -2.82 59.95
CA ALA A 14 9.22 -2.16 59.50
C ALA A 14 10.10 -3.06 58.62
N LEU A 15 9.81 -4.38 58.56
CA LEU A 15 10.52 -5.34 57.69
C LEU A 15 9.76 -5.60 56.37
N LEU A 16 8.48 -5.19 56.27
CA LEU A 16 7.70 -5.27 55.03
C LEU A 16 8.00 -4.12 54.06
N THR A 17 8.61 -3.02 54.52
CA THR A 17 8.89 -1.83 53.70
C THR A 17 10.22 -1.86 52.95
N LEU A 18 11.04 -2.91 53.11
CA LEU A 18 12.35 -3.01 52.43
C LEU A 18 12.44 -4.17 51.41
N ALA A 19 11.42 -5.03 51.33
CA ALA A 19 11.35 -6.12 50.34
C ALA A 19 10.62 -5.74 49.03
N ALA A 20 10.17 -4.48 48.88
CA ALA A 20 9.43 -4.01 47.70
C ALA A 20 10.25 -3.13 46.73
N CYS A 21 11.57 -3.00 46.93
CA CYS A 21 12.41 -2.13 46.10
C CYS A 21 13.17 -2.86 44.97
N GLY A 22 12.81 -4.11 44.66
CA GLY A 22 13.47 -4.93 43.64
C GLY A 22 12.55 -5.53 42.57
N GLY A 23 11.28 -5.17 42.54
CA GLY A 23 10.36 -5.53 41.46
C GLY A 23 10.18 -4.32 40.54
N THR A 24 10.28 -4.54 39.23
CA THR A 24 9.81 -3.60 38.20
C THR A 24 8.44 -3.06 38.64
N LYS A 25 8.36 -1.78 39.03
CA LYS A 25 7.10 -1.15 39.42
C LYS A 25 6.21 -1.13 38.18
N THR A 26 5.28 -2.08 38.07
CA THR A 26 4.15 -1.95 37.16
C THR A 26 3.46 -0.65 37.52
N ALA A 27 3.40 0.31 36.58
CA ALA A 27 2.72 1.57 36.81
C ALA A 27 1.28 1.27 37.25
N ALA A 28 0.79 1.94 38.30
CA ALA A 28 -0.60 1.80 38.70
C ALA A 28 -1.50 2.24 37.53
N THR A 29 -2.59 1.51 37.29
CA THR A 29 -3.53 1.76 36.19
C THR A 29 -4.92 2.03 36.75
N LYS A 30 -5.69 2.84 36.03
CA LYS A 30 -7.13 3.06 36.27
C LYS A 30 -7.90 2.44 35.10
N SER A 31 -8.92 1.65 35.41
CA SER A 31 -9.85 1.08 34.43
C SER A 31 -11.23 1.66 34.65
N VAL A 32 -11.88 2.03 33.54
CA VAL A 32 -13.20 2.67 33.53
C VAL A 32 -14.02 2.18 32.34
N VAL A 33 -15.34 2.26 32.45
CA VAL A 33 -16.27 1.98 31.35
C VAL A 33 -17.21 3.17 31.19
N ALA A 34 -17.28 3.72 29.98
CA ALA A 34 -18.17 4.81 29.64
C ALA A 34 -19.41 4.30 28.90
N GLU A 35 -20.59 4.52 29.49
CA GLU A 35 -21.86 4.00 29.00
C GLU A 35 -22.96 5.06 28.94
N LYS A 36 -23.40 5.33 27.72
CA LYS A 36 -24.73 5.72 27.32
C LYS A 36 -25.04 4.94 26.05
N GLY A 37 -25.13 3.62 26.23
CA GLY A 37 -24.49 2.66 25.33
C GLY A 37 -22.96 2.68 25.40
N PRO A 38 -22.27 1.56 25.13
CA PRO A 38 -20.81 1.55 25.09
C PRO A 38 -20.31 2.67 24.17
N LEU A 39 -19.57 3.63 24.72
CA LEU A 39 -19.06 4.76 23.95
C LEU A 39 -17.72 4.36 23.35
N ASN A 40 -17.67 4.11 22.05
CA ASN A 40 -16.44 3.78 21.33
C ASN A 40 -15.70 5.04 20.89
N LEU A 41 -14.37 5.08 21.02
CA LEU A 41 -13.52 6.22 20.66
C LEU A 41 -13.87 7.53 21.40
N ALA A 42 -14.29 7.42 22.66
CA ALA A 42 -14.44 8.56 23.56
C ALA A 42 -13.17 8.75 24.40
N THR A 43 -12.83 9.97 24.77
CA THR A 43 -11.64 10.23 25.60
C THR A 43 -12.01 10.15 27.08
N ALA A 44 -11.50 9.15 27.79
CA ALA A 44 -11.66 8.98 29.23
C ALA A 44 -10.42 9.45 30.00
N PHE A 45 -10.59 10.26 31.04
CA PHE A 45 -9.46 10.80 31.81
C PHE A 45 -9.85 11.24 33.22
N LEU A 46 -8.85 11.32 34.10
CA LEU A 46 -9.00 12.01 35.39
C LEU A 46 -8.71 13.48 35.20
N ASP A 47 -9.71 14.31 35.45
CA ASP A 47 -9.68 15.76 35.26
C ASP A 47 -9.12 16.42 36.52
N TYR A 48 -7.80 16.52 36.62
CA TYR A 48 -7.14 16.93 37.86
C TYR A 48 -7.29 18.42 38.16
N ASN A 49 -7.54 19.26 37.15
CA ASN A 49 -7.68 20.70 37.31
C ASN A 49 -9.14 21.20 37.17
N ASP A 50 -10.10 20.29 36.94
CA ASP A 50 -11.53 20.55 36.84
C ASP A 50 -11.88 21.57 35.74
N ASP A 51 -11.13 21.52 34.62
CA ASP A 51 -11.38 22.36 33.46
C ASP A 51 -12.18 21.65 32.35
N GLY A 52 -12.41 20.34 32.50
CA GLY A 52 -13.14 19.51 31.56
C GLY A 52 -12.42 19.24 30.24
N ILE A 53 -11.12 19.53 30.15
CA ILE A 53 -10.31 19.39 28.94
C ILE A 53 -9.15 18.43 29.20
N TRP A 54 -9.11 17.32 28.46
CA TRP A 54 -8.02 16.38 28.61
C TRP A 54 -6.68 16.95 28.11
N GLN A 55 -5.67 16.92 28.98
CA GLN A 55 -4.31 17.32 28.67
C GLN A 55 -3.33 16.15 28.84
N GLU A 56 -2.95 15.51 27.73
CA GLU A 56 -2.15 14.26 27.71
C GLU A 56 -0.87 14.30 28.58
N LEU A 57 -0.21 15.46 28.68
CA LEU A 57 1.02 15.62 29.46
C LEU A 57 0.80 15.90 30.95
N LEU A 58 -0.43 16.24 31.36
CA LEU A 58 -0.78 16.65 32.72
C LEU A 58 -1.77 15.68 33.39
N GLU A 59 -2.53 14.93 32.60
CA GLU A 59 -3.66 14.14 33.07
C GLU A 59 -3.66 12.72 32.50
N PRO A 60 -3.85 11.71 33.35
CA PRO A 60 -3.93 10.34 32.88
C PRO A 60 -5.27 10.10 32.17
N GLY A 61 -5.20 9.56 30.96
CA GLY A 61 -6.37 9.27 30.15
C GLY A 61 -6.06 8.36 28.96
N GLY A 62 -7.10 8.06 28.19
CA GLY A 62 -7.03 7.26 26.97
C GLY A 62 -8.38 7.12 26.26
N LEU A 63 -8.35 6.59 25.05
CA LEU A 63 -9.57 6.33 24.29
C LEU A 63 -10.27 5.06 24.76
N THR A 64 -11.59 5.07 24.74
CA THR A 64 -12.44 3.89 24.97
C THR A 64 -12.52 3.01 23.72
N GLY A 65 -12.62 1.70 23.92
CA GLY A 65 -12.87 0.72 22.85
C GLY A 65 -14.36 0.47 22.59
N ALA A 66 -14.67 -0.53 21.74
CA ALA A 66 -16.04 -0.89 21.36
C ALA A 66 -16.95 -1.29 22.55
N THR A 67 -16.38 -1.73 23.67
CA THR A 67 -17.10 -2.04 24.91
C THR A 67 -17.25 -0.83 25.84
N GLY A 68 -16.83 0.37 25.43
CA GLY A 68 -16.80 1.56 26.27
C GLY A 68 -15.67 1.55 27.31
N ALA A 69 -14.89 0.47 27.40
CA ALA A 69 -13.81 0.33 28.36
C ALA A 69 -12.55 1.10 27.94
N ALA A 70 -11.90 1.74 28.91
CA ALA A 70 -10.56 2.33 28.79
C ALA A 70 -9.72 1.92 30.00
N THR A 71 -8.43 1.69 29.77
CA THR A 71 -7.44 1.50 30.84
C THR A 71 -6.23 2.37 30.57
N PHE A 72 -5.87 3.21 31.53
CA PHE A 72 -4.77 4.17 31.38
C PHE A 72 -3.87 4.19 32.61
N SER A 73 -2.60 4.54 32.36
CA SER A 73 -1.57 4.66 33.39
C SER A 73 -1.85 5.87 34.27
N THR A 74 -1.84 5.68 35.59
CA THR A 74 -1.87 6.79 36.55
C THR A 74 -0.46 7.21 36.95
N ALA A 75 0.52 7.14 36.03
CA ALA A 75 1.86 7.65 36.30
C ALA A 75 1.86 9.17 36.55
N LEU A 76 0.96 9.89 35.88
CA LEU A 76 0.65 11.29 36.17
C LEU A 76 -0.21 11.37 37.43
N GLN A 77 0.32 12.03 38.46
CA GLN A 77 -0.28 12.13 39.79
C GLN A 77 -0.82 13.55 40.02
N PRO A 78 -1.96 13.70 40.70
CA PRO A 78 -2.48 15.02 41.04
C PRO A 78 -1.56 15.69 42.05
N THR A 79 -1.47 17.02 42.01
CA THR A 79 -0.82 17.78 43.07
C THR A 79 -1.62 17.68 44.38
N ALA A 80 -0.99 18.03 45.50
CA ALA A 80 -1.67 18.07 46.80
C ALA A 80 -2.86 19.06 46.81
N ALA A 81 -2.75 20.17 46.06
CA ALA A 81 -3.83 21.14 45.91
C ALA A 81 -5.02 20.54 45.17
N GLN A 82 -4.77 19.85 44.05
CA GLN A 82 -5.81 19.17 43.26
C GLN A 82 -6.47 18.02 44.04
N THR A 83 -5.68 17.24 44.79
CA THR A 83 -6.23 16.19 45.67
C THR A 83 -7.16 16.76 46.74
N THR A 84 -6.84 17.95 47.27
CA THR A 84 -7.65 18.62 48.30
C THR A 84 -8.91 19.24 47.72
N ALA A 85 -8.82 19.81 46.51
CA ALA A 85 -9.98 20.34 45.78
C ALA A 85 -10.97 19.23 45.39
N GLY A 86 -10.47 18.01 45.19
CA GLY A 86 -11.23 16.94 44.57
C GLY A 86 -11.09 17.02 43.04
N TYR A 87 -11.26 15.88 42.40
CA TYR A 87 -11.27 15.77 40.95
C TYR A 87 -12.21 14.64 40.53
N ASP A 88 -12.69 14.74 39.30
CA ASP A 88 -13.64 13.82 38.71
C ASP A 88 -13.02 12.97 37.61
N LEU A 89 -13.75 11.91 37.27
CA LEU A 89 -13.53 11.13 36.08
C LEU A 89 -14.44 11.69 34.99
N LYS A 90 -13.87 12.02 33.82
CA LYS A 90 -14.62 12.61 32.70
C LYS A 90 -14.54 11.70 31.47
N ILE A 91 -15.58 11.75 30.64
CA ILE A 91 -15.53 11.31 29.24
C ILE A 91 -15.81 12.50 28.33
N LEU A 92 -15.07 12.63 27.23
CA LEU A 92 -15.32 13.59 26.17
C LEU A 92 -15.69 12.85 24.88
N GLY A 93 -16.92 13.08 24.41
CA GLY A 93 -17.35 12.67 23.09
C GLY A 93 -16.81 13.58 21.98
N SER A 94 -16.85 13.07 20.75
CA SER A 94 -16.39 13.76 19.54
C SER A 94 -17.22 13.33 18.32
N ALA A 95 -16.98 13.94 17.16
CA ALA A 95 -17.62 13.52 15.90
C ALA A 95 -17.32 12.05 15.49
N ASN A 96 -16.29 11.46 16.09
CA ASN A 96 -15.84 10.09 15.87
C ASN A 96 -16.29 9.13 16.98
N THR A 97 -16.79 9.67 18.10
CA THR A 97 -17.25 8.85 19.21
C THR A 97 -18.62 8.29 18.87
N MET A 98 -18.76 6.97 18.96
CA MET A 98 -19.99 6.27 18.59
C MET A 98 -20.62 5.63 19.82
N ASP A 99 -21.92 5.86 20.01
CA ASP A 99 -22.76 5.10 20.93
C ASP A 99 -23.16 3.79 20.26
N MET A 100 -22.65 2.66 20.76
CA MET A 100 -22.88 1.33 20.18
C MET A 100 -24.30 0.80 20.42
N SER A 101 -25.04 1.37 21.38
CA SER A 101 -26.45 1.03 21.61
C SER A 101 -27.40 1.67 20.61
N SER A 102 -26.97 2.75 19.92
CA SER A 102 -27.80 3.48 18.95
C SER A 102 -27.19 3.57 17.54
N ASN A 103 -25.90 3.26 17.37
CA ASN A 103 -25.14 3.54 16.13
C ASN A 103 -25.18 5.01 15.71
N THR A 104 -25.15 5.90 16.69
CA THR A 104 -25.13 7.36 16.45
C THR A 104 -23.91 8.00 17.09
N VAL A 105 -23.56 9.19 16.60
CA VAL A 105 -22.43 9.97 17.11
C VAL A 105 -22.77 10.56 18.48
N PHE A 106 -21.81 10.54 19.40
CA PHE A 106 -21.92 11.13 20.72
C PHE A 106 -20.85 12.21 20.94
N THR A 107 -21.26 13.47 21.09
CA THR A 107 -20.35 14.63 21.17
C THR A 107 -20.30 15.30 22.55
N TYR A 108 -21.02 14.77 23.54
CA TYR A 108 -21.17 15.42 24.85
C TYR A 108 -20.13 14.94 25.87
N SER A 109 -20.02 15.64 27.00
CA SER A 109 -19.22 15.22 28.14
C SER A 109 -20.06 14.50 29.20
N LEU A 110 -19.47 13.55 29.92
CA LEU A 110 -20.09 12.94 31.11
C LEU A 110 -19.07 12.94 32.25
N SER A 111 -19.59 12.96 33.48
CA SER A 111 -18.79 13.04 34.71
C SER A 111 -19.10 11.84 35.61
N ALA A 112 -18.14 11.48 36.44
CA ALA A 112 -18.35 10.55 37.54
C ALA A 112 -17.39 10.89 38.67
N PRO A 113 -17.73 10.57 39.93
CA PRO A 113 -16.78 10.68 41.02
C PRO A 113 -15.49 9.91 40.70
N SER A 114 -14.31 10.41 41.07
CA SER A 114 -13.01 9.77 40.75
C SER A 114 -12.86 8.32 41.26
N SER A 115 -13.64 7.92 42.27
CA SER A 115 -13.69 6.54 42.79
C SER A 115 -14.50 5.58 41.90
N SER A 116 -15.33 6.09 40.99
CA SER A 116 -16.17 5.30 40.09
C SER A 116 -15.34 4.45 39.13
N SER A 117 -15.87 3.30 38.73
CA SER A 117 -15.41 2.56 37.55
C SER A 117 -16.31 2.78 36.34
N MET A 118 -17.44 3.48 36.53
CA MET A 118 -18.43 3.76 35.48
C MET A 118 -18.55 5.26 35.23
N ILE A 119 -18.68 5.65 33.96
CA ILE A 119 -19.03 7.02 33.53
C ILE A 119 -20.32 6.92 32.72
N THR A 120 -21.45 7.32 33.31
CA THR A 120 -22.78 7.21 32.72
C THR A 120 -23.58 8.48 32.99
N PRO A 121 -24.70 8.73 32.29
CA PRO A 121 -25.60 9.84 32.63
C PRO A 121 -26.06 9.82 34.09
N VAL A 122 -26.20 8.63 34.69
CA VAL A 122 -26.57 8.48 36.10
C VAL A 122 -25.44 8.92 37.02
N THR A 123 -24.19 8.53 36.73
CA THR A 123 -23.03 9.01 37.51
C THR A 123 -22.75 10.49 37.28
N THR A 124 -23.09 11.03 36.11
CA THR A 124 -23.00 12.47 35.85
C THR A 124 -23.96 13.24 36.75
N ILE A 125 -25.22 12.80 36.85
CA ILE A 125 -26.15 13.40 37.81
C ILE A 125 -25.59 13.36 39.23
N MET A 126 -24.89 12.30 39.62
CA MET A 126 -24.25 12.22 40.94
C MET A 126 -23.06 13.17 41.09
N ALA A 127 -22.19 13.29 40.10
CA ALA A 127 -21.01 14.16 40.15
C ALA A 127 -21.39 15.64 40.11
N GLU A 128 -22.40 16.00 39.31
CA GLU A 128 -22.89 17.37 39.15
C GLU A 128 -23.91 17.76 40.23
N SER A 129 -24.16 16.89 41.22
CA SER A 129 -25.06 17.14 42.34
C SER A 129 -24.47 16.72 43.68
N ASP A 130 -25.18 17.01 44.77
CA ASP A 130 -24.80 16.57 46.10
C ASP A 130 -25.54 15.28 46.52
N LEU A 131 -26.11 14.55 45.55
CA LEU A 131 -26.94 13.38 45.80
C LEU A 131 -26.10 12.11 45.92
N THR A 132 -26.48 11.26 46.88
CA THR A 132 -25.86 9.94 47.05
C THR A 132 -26.34 8.95 45.99
N ALA A 133 -25.57 7.88 45.75
CA ALA A 133 -25.95 6.79 44.86
C ALA A 133 -27.35 6.22 45.19
N ALA A 134 -27.65 6.02 46.48
CA ALA A 134 -28.93 5.50 46.94
C ALA A 134 -30.10 6.45 46.63
N GLN A 135 -29.89 7.76 46.76
CA GLN A 135 -30.89 8.78 46.43
C GLN A 135 -31.18 8.80 44.94
N VAL A 136 -30.14 8.81 44.09
CA VAL A 136 -30.32 8.82 42.63
C VAL A 136 -31.03 7.55 42.15
N VAL A 137 -30.62 6.37 42.65
CA VAL A 137 -31.28 5.08 42.33
C VAL A 137 -32.76 5.11 42.71
N ALA A 138 -33.09 5.58 43.91
CA ALA A 138 -34.47 5.63 44.39
C ALA A 138 -35.32 6.65 43.59
N THR A 139 -34.80 7.85 43.38
CA THR A 139 -35.51 8.93 42.67
C THR A 139 -35.77 8.57 41.21
N LEU A 140 -34.78 7.99 40.50
CA LEU A 140 -34.94 7.58 39.10
C LEU A 140 -35.73 6.27 38.93
N GLY A 141 -36.16 5.63 40.02
CA GLY A 141 -36.91 4.36 39.98
C GLY A 141 -36.08 3.19 39.47
N LEU A 142 -34.76 3.23 39.67
CA LEU A 142 -33.85 2.15 39.31
C LEU A 142 -33.94 1.00 40.35
N PRO A 143 -33.58 -0.24 39.99
CA PRO A 143 -33.69 -1.38 40.89
C PRO A 143 -32.94 -1.20 42.22
N THR A 144 -33.60 -1.55 43.32
CA THR A 144 -33.06 -1.40 44.67
C THR A 144 -31.83 -2.27 44.88
N GLY A 145 -30.74 -1.69 45.41
CA GLY A 145 -29.48 -2.41 45.67
C GLY A 145 -28.46 -2.37 44.54
N MET A 146 -28.81 -1.82 43.37
CA MET A 146 -27.87 -1.55 42.28
C MET A 146 -26.92 -0.39 42.66
N ASN A 147 -25.64 -0.52 42.31
CA ASN A 147 -24.64 0.53 42.51
C ASN A 147 -24.26 1.18 41.17
N PRO A 148 -24.66 2.44 40.89
CA PRO A 148 -24.38 3.10 39.62
C PRO A 148 -22.90 3.38 39.37
N LEU A 149 -22.06 3.34 40.42
CA LEU A 149 -20.61 3.56 40.30
C LEU A 149 -19.84 2.34 39.76
N THR A 150 -20.47 1.16 39.72
CA THR A 150 -19.82 -0.10 39.34
C THR A 150 -20.64 -0.99 38.40
N PHE A 151 -21.93 -0.69 38.20
CA PHE A 151 -22.82 -1.51 37.38
C PHE A 151 -22.71 -1.13 35.89
N SER A 152 -22.40 -2.11 35.03
CA SER A 152 -22.39 -2.00 33.57
C SER A 152 -23.69 -2.58 33.00
N SER A 153 -24.37 -1.83 32.14
CA SER A 153 -25.61 -2.27 31.48
C SER A 153 -25.35 -3.16 30.26
N PHE A 154 -24.10 -3.23 29.80
CA PHE A 154 -23.70 -3.94 28.58
C PHE A 154 -22.74 -5.09 28.86
N ASP A 155 -22.66 -5.54 30.11
CA ASP A 155 -21.90 -6.74 30.47
C ASP A 155 -22.56 -7.98 29.81
N THR A 156 -21.78 -8.69 29.01
CA THR A 156 -22.24 -9.90 28.29
C THR A 156 -22.56 -11.08 29.21
N THR A 157 -22.18 -11.00 30.49
CA THR A 157 -22.33 -12.08 31.48
C THR A 157 -23.57 -11.94 32.37
N LEU A 158 -24.40 -10.91 32.16
CA LEU A 158 -25.59 -10.63 32.97
C LEU A 158 -26.63 -11.77 32.92
N THR A 159 -27.19 -12.09 34.08
CA THR A 159 -28.38 -12.95 34.20
C THR A 159 -29.64 -12.25 33.69
N ASP A 160 -30.72 -12.99 33.40
CA ASP A 160 -31.97 -12.38 32.91
C ASP A 160 -32.56 -11.31 33.85
N ALA A 161 -32.41 -11.49 35.16
CA ALA A 161 -32.83 -10.49 36.16
C ALA A 161 -31.95 -9.23 36.13
N GLU A 162 -30.66 -9.39 35.85
CA GLU A 162 -29.72 -8.27 35.70
C GLU A 162 -29.89 -7.57 34.35
N LYS A 163 -30.24 -8.29 33.28
CA LYS A 163 -30.62 -7.71 31.98
C LYS A 163 -31.84 -6.81 32.09
N LEU A 164 -32.83 -7.18 32.89
CA LEU A 164 -33.95 -6.28 33.23
C LEU A 164 -33.47 -5.01 33.96
N THR A 165 -32.45 -5.14 34.82
CA THR A 165 -31.84 -3.98 35.50
C THR A 165 -31.10 -3.10 34.51
N ALA A 166 -30.30 -3.68 33.62
CA ALA A 166 -29.61 -3.00 32.54
C ALA A 166 -30.59 -2.22 31.64
N LEU A 167 -31.69 -2.85 31.20
CA LEU A 167 -32.70 -2.18 30.39
C LEU A 167 -33.33 -0.97 31.10
N LYS A 168 -33.60 -1.07 32.41
CA LYS A 168 -34.12 0.07 33.19
C LYS A 168 -33.10 1.20 33.32
N VAL A 169 -31.84 0.87 33.55
CA VAL A 169 -30.73 1.84 33.64
C VAL A 169 -30.54 2.54 32.29
N GLU A 170 -30.49 1.78 31.21
CA GLU A 170 -30.30 2.33 29.86
C GLU A 170 -31.47 3.19 29.43
N LYS A 171 -32.72 2.79 29.68
CA LYS A 171 -33.90 3.64 29.45
C LYS A 171 -33.80 4.97 30.21
N ALA A 172 -33.34 4.95 31.46
CA ALA A 172 -33.16 6.18 32.24
C ALA A 172 -32.04 7.06 31.65
N SER A 173 -30.89 6.47 31.33
CA SER A 173 -29.74 7.14 30.71
C SER A 173 -30.09 7.78 29.36
N GLN A 174 -30.82 7.05 28.51
CA GLN A 174 -31.27 7.54 27.21
C GLN A 174 -32.23 8.72 27.36
N LYS A 175 -33.26 8.61 28.21
CA LYS A 175 -34.19 9.73 28.46
C LYS A 175 -33.50 10.97 29.01
N VAL A 176 -32.63 10.81 30.01
CA VAL A 176 -31.83 11.93 30.58
C VAL A 176 -31.10 12.64 29.45
N MET A 177 -30.40 11.89 28.61
CA MET A 177 -29.57 12.50 27.60
C MET A 177 -30.32 12.92 26.34
N SER A 178 -31.49 12.37 26.01
CA SER A 178 -32.36 12.97 24.99
C SER A 178 -32.77 14.37 25.40
N ILE A 179 -33.05 14.58 26.70
CA ILE A 179 -33.41 15.89 27.25
C ILE A 179 -32.20 16.83 27.23
N VAL A 180 -31.07 16.39 27.78
CA VAL A 180 -29.84 17.19 27.82
C VAL A 180 -29.37 17.55 26.42
N SER A 181 -29.26 16.58 25.51
CA SER A 181 -28.78 16.80 24.14
C SER A 181 -29.67 17.78 23.38
N THR A 182 -30.99 17.60 23.47
CA THR A 182 -31.95 18.48 22.79
C THR A 182 -31.86 19.92 23.29
N PHE A 183 -31.79 20.13 24.60
CA PHE A 183 -31.68 21.47 25.18
C PHE A 183 -30.31 22.11 24.93
N ALA A 184 -29.22 21.33 25.05
CA ALA A 184 -27.87 21.79 24.76
C ALA A 184 -27.75 22.20 23.29
N THR A 185 -28.14 21.35 22.35
CA THR A 185 -28.14 21.68 20.92
C THR A 185 -29.00 22.90 20.62
N ALA A 186 -30.14 23.06 21.30
CA ALA A 186 -30.97 24.22 21.10
C ALA A 186 -30.30 25.53 21.55
N ALA A 187 -29.65 25.54 22.70
CA ALA A 187 -28.91 26.70 23.19
C ALA A 187 -27.65 26.99 22.34
N GLU A 188 -26.91 25.95 21.97
CA GLU A 188 -25.71 26.06 21.14
C GLU A 188 -26.04 26.58 19.74
N SER A 189 -27.05 26.01 19.08
CA SER A 189 -27.49 26.44 17.74
C SER A 189 -28.07 27.87 17.75
N SER A 190 -28.51 28.36 18.91
CA SER A 190 -28.93 29.75 19.10
C SER A 190 -27.73 30.71 19.21
N GLY A 191 -26.51 30.18 19.31
CA GLY A 191 -25.24 30.90 19.30
C GLY A 191 -24.46 30.83 20.62
N ALA A 192 -24.87 30.03 21.61
CA ALA A 192 -24.07 29.80 22.82
C ALA A 192 -22.86 28.89 22.50
N THR A 193 -21.83 28.90 23.35
CA THR A 193 -20.74 27.93 23.23
C THR A 193 -21.22 26.54 23.68
N ALA A 194 -20.65 25.47 23.12
CA ALA A 194 -21.01 24.10 23.48
C ALA A 194 -20.93 23.83 25.00
N ALA A 195 -19.89 24.34 25.67
CA ALA A 195 -19.70 24.19 27.11
C ALA A 195 -20.82 24.88 27.92
N VAL A 196 -21.20 26.12 27.56
CA VAL A 196 -22.28 26.86 28.24
C VAL A 196 -23.62 26.17 28.01
N ALA A 197 -23.88 25.75 26.77
CA ALA A 197 -25.13 25.10 26.39
C ALA A 197 -25.32 23.74 27.07
N PHE A 198 -24.29 22.90 27.08
CA PHE A 198 -24.32 21.60 27.75
C PHE A 198 -24.49 21.77 29.26
N LYS A 199 -23.74 22.68 29.88
CA LYS A 199 -23.85 22.94 31.32
C LYS A 199 -25.25 23.40 31.70
N ALA A 200 -25.83 24.37 30.98
CA ALA A 200 -27.20 24.84 31.22
C ALA A 200 -28.23 23.70 31.12
N ALA A 201 -28.09 22.83 30.12
CA ALA A 201 -28.99 21.69 29.94
C ALA A 201 -28.83 20.63 31.06
N MET A 202 -27.59 20.33 31.47
CA MET A 202 -27.31 19.39 32.55
C MET A 202 -27.78 19.93 33.91
N ASP A 203 -27.46 21.19 34.23
CA ASP A 203 -27.92 21.87 35.46
C ASP A 203 -29.45 21.85 35.56
N SER A 204 -30.15 22.02 34.43
CA SER A 204 -31.61 21.95 34.37
C SER A 204 -32.16 20.58 34.75
N VAL A 205 -31.54 19.50 34.26
CA VAL A 205 -31.92 18.13 34.64
C VAL A 205 -31.56 17.84 36.09
N VAL A 206 -30.35 18.18 36.51
CA VAL A 206 -29.86 17.99 37.90
C VAL A 206 -30.79 18.67 38.90
N ASN A 207 -31.21 19.91 38.64
CA ASN A 207 -32.11 20.64 39.51
C ASN A 207 -33.50 19.99 39.61
N VAL A 208 -34.04 19.43 38.52
CA VAL A 208 -35.28 18.64 38.57
C VAL A 208 -35.10 17.36 39.38
N VAL A 209 -33.95 16.68 39.26
CA VAL A 209 -33.65 15.47 40.05
C VAL A 209 -33.52 15.82 41.54
N LYS A 210 -32.88 16.94 41.90
CA LYS A 210 -32.80 17.44 43.29
C LYS A 210 -34.18 17.72 43.87
N ASP A 211 -35.04 18.43 43.13
CA ASP A 211 -36.41 18.72 43.54
C ASP A 211 -37.23 17.43 43.72
N ALA A 212 -37.11 16.50 42.77
CA ALA A 212 -37.79 15.20 42.83
C ALA A 212 -37.30 14.33 43.99
N THR A 213 -36.00 14.35 44.30
CA THR A 213 -35.42 13.62 45.44
C THR A 213 -35.97 14.16 46.76
N THR A 214 -36.02 15.48 46.90
CA THR A 214 -36.59 16.13 48.10
C THR A 214 -38.05 15.71 48.29
N ALA A 215 -38.84 15.68 47.21
CA ALA A 215 -40.23 15.22 47.24
C ALA A 215 -40.35 13.72 47.57
N TYR A 216 -39.47 12.89 47.00
CA TYR A 216 -39.43 11.44 47.22
C TYR A 216 -39.12 11.07 48.67
N GLU A 217 -38.17 11.78 49.29
CA GLU A 217 -37.79 11.55 50.70
C GLU A 217 -38.85 12.07 51.68
N ALA A 218 -39.50 13.20 51.36
CA ALA A 218 -40.58 13.75 52.17
C ALA A 218 -41.88 12.93 52.09
N ALA A 219 -42.08 12.16 51.02
CA ALA A 219 -43.27 11.36 50.82
C ALA A 219 -43.33 10.11 51.73
N ALA A 220 -44.52 9.80 52.23
CA ALA A 220 -44.79 8.55 52.92
C ALA A 220 -44.52 7.34 51.99
N ALA A 221 -44.11 6.19 52.55
CA ALA A 221 -43.63 5.04 51.78
C ALA A 221 -44.56 4.59 50.62
N GLY A 222 -45.89 4.69 50.78
CA GLY A 222 -46.87 4.32 49.74
C GLY A 222 -47.22 5.43 48.72
N SER A 223 -46.64 6.62 48.86
CA SER A 223 -46.91 7.79 48.02
C SER A 223 -45.66 8.33 47.33
N LYS A 224 -44.55 7.58 47.40
CA LYS A 224 -43.31 7.94 46.73
C LYS A 224 -43.47 7.83 45.22
N VAL A 225 -43.14 8.90 44.50
CA VAL A 225 -43.23 8.98 43.03
C VAL A 225 -41.82 9.05 42.47
N THR A 226 -41.51 8.19 41.50
CA THR A 226 -40.22 8.18 40.81
C THR A 226 -40.22 9.14 39.62
N LEU A 227 -39.03 9.58 39.22
CA LEU A 227 -38.81 10.42 38.06
C LEU A 227 -38.60 9.56 36.82
N SER A 228 -39.65 9.40 36.02
CA SER A 228 -39.60 8.69 34.73
C SER A 228 -39.40 9.62 33.53
N PHE A 229 -39.32 10.93 33.75
CA PHE A 229 -39.31 11.97 32.71
C PHE A 229 -40.56 11.94 31.82
N SER A 230 -41.74 11.73 32.41
CA SER A 230 -43.03 11.94 31.75
C SER A 230 -43.15 13.34 31.11
N ALA A 231 -44.12 13.53 30.22
CA ALA A 231 -44.30 14.82 29.53
C ALA A 231 -44.35 16.04 30.47
N ALA A 232 -45.01 15.92 31.62
CA ALA A 232 -45.07 16.98 32.64
C ALA A 232 -43.72 17.21 33.35
N GLN A 233 -42.91 16.16 33.51
CA GLN A 233 -41.56 16.27 34.07
C GLN A 233 -40.58 16.87 33.04
N VAL A 234 -40.75 16.63 31.75
CA VAL A 234 -40.02 17.35 30.68
C VAL A 234 -40.35 18.83 30.70
N ASP A 235 -41.62 19.22 30.94
CA ASP A 235 -42.00 20.62 31.14
C ASP A 235 -41.33 21.23 32.38
N ALA A 236 -41.18 20.47 33.46
CA ALA A 236 -40.44 20.92 34.64
C ALA A 236 -38.95 21.16 34.33
N VAL A 237 -38.32 20.29 33.52
CA VAL A 237 -36.93 20.52 33.05
C VAL A 237 -36.87 21.75 32.16
N LYS A 238 -37.82 21.93 31.25
CA LYS A 238 -37.91 23.13 30.40
C LYS A 238 -38.00 24.40 31.25
N ALA A 239 -38.77 24.40 32.34
CA ALA A 239 -38.88 25.55 33.23
C ALA A 239 -37.53 25.89 33.91
N LYS A 240 -36.72 24.88 34.26
CA LYS A 240 -35.34 25.12 34.75
C LYS A 240 -34.43 25.61 33.62
N MET A 241 -34.57 25.07 32.41
CA MET A 241 -33.81 25.52 31.24
C MET A 241 -34.11 26.98 30.90
N ASP A 242 -35.36 27.42 31.03
CA ASP A 242 -35.73 28.83 30.81
C ASP A 242 -35.03 29.77 31.81
N VAL A 243 -34.76 29.30 33.05
CA VAL A 243 -33.96 30.02 34.06
C VAL A 243 -32.49 30.06 33.66
N GLU A 244 -31.91 28.93 33.27
CA GLU A 244 -30.50 28.86 32.85
C GLU A 244 -30.23 29.68 31.59
N VAL A 245 -31.11 29.63 30.60
CA VAL A 245 -31.02 30.45 29.38
C VAL A 245 -31.13 31.94 29.70
N ALA A 246 -32.02 32.34 30.60
CA ALA A 246 -32.13 33.74 31.01
C ALA A 246 -30.88 34.25 31.74
N ALA A 247 -30.17 33.38 32.46
CA ALA A 247 -28.97 33.74 33.19
C ALA A 247 -27.71 33.74 32.32
N ASN A 248 -27.61 32.83 31.35
CA ASN A 248 -26.35 32.52 30.65
C ASN A 248 -26.31 32.91 29.17
N LEU A 249 -27.45 33.15 28.51
CA LEU A 249 -27.51 33.57 27.10
C LEU A 249 -27.76 35.08 26.98
N THR A 250 -27.23 35.67 25.91
CA THR A 250 -27.56 37.05 25.52
C THR A 250 -29.01 37.17 25.08
N ALA A 251 -29.56 38.40 25.10
CA ALA A 251 -30.94 38.64 24.67
C ALA A 251 -31.23 38.19 23.22
N LEU A 252 -30.24 38.28 22.33
CA LEU A 252 -30.37 37.83 20.94
C LEU A 252 -30.39 36.30 20.85
N GLN A 253 -29.44 35.61 21.49
CA GLN A 253 -29.41 34.14 21.53
C GLN A 253 -30.71 33.60 22.15
N LYS A 254 -31.16 34.19 23.26
CA LYS A 254 -32.41 33.82 23.92
C LYS A 254 -33.63 33.98 23.00
N ALA A 255 -33.70 35.05 22.22
CA ALA A 255 -34.82 35.25 21.28
C ALA A 255 -34.90 34.15 20.21
N VAL A 256 -33.76 33.67 19.71
CA VAL A 256 -33.71 32.53 18.76
C VAL A 256 -34.17 31.24 19.44
N PHE A 257 -33.66 30.98 20.64
CA PHE A 257 -34.02 29.81 21.44
C PHE A 257 -35.54 29.77 21.72
N ASP A 258 -36.08 30.86 22.26
CA ASP A 258 -37.49 30.97 22.69
C ASP A 258 -38.47 30.73 21.53
N VAL A 259 -38.14 31.19 20.32
CA VAL A 259 -39.00 31.02 19.12
C VAL A 259 -39.18 29.54 18.80
N GLN A 260 -38.12 28.73 18.89
CA GLN A 260 -38.14 27.35 18.41
C GLN A 260 -38.46 26.32 19.51
N ILE A 261 -38.23 26.66 20.78
CA ILE A 261 -38.21 25.67 21.87
C ILE A 261 -39.51 24.89 22.06
N THR A 262 -40.66 25.46 21.73
CA THR A 262 -41.97 24.80 21.88
C THR A 262 -42.11 23.56 21.00
N ASN A 263 -41.73 23.67 19.71
CA ASN A 263 -41.75 22.54 18.79
C ASN A 263 -40.71 21.48 19.19
N ASN A 264 -39.53 21.93 19.61
CA ASN A 264 -38.44 21.04 20.05
C ASN A 264 -38.87 20.23 21.28
N VAL A 265 -39.50 20.87 22.27
CA VAL A 265 -40.01 20.19 23.48
C VAL A 265 -41.14 19.23 23.15
N THR A 266 -42.01 19.58 22.19
CA THR A 266 -43.07 18.66 21.73
C THR A 266 -42.47 17.40 21.09
N ALA A 267 -41.49 17.57 20.21
CA ALA A 267 -40.78 16.46 19.58
C ALA A 267 -39.99 15.62 20.62
N LEU A 268 -39.32 16.26 21.57
CA LEU A 268 -38.62 15.60 22.69
C LEU A 268 -39.57 14.75 23.53
N LYS A 269 -40.76 15.25 23.87
CA LYS A 269 -41.77 14.48 24.62
C LYS A 269 -42.16 13.21 23.87
N ASN A 270 -42.32 13.28 22.55
CA ASN A 270 -42.66 12.12 21.74
C ASN A 270 -41.53 11.09 21.72
N VAL A 271 -40.27 11.51 21.57
CA VAL A 271 -39.09 10.61 21.63
C VAL A 271 -38.97 9.94 23.00
N VAL A 272 -39.06 10.73 24.08
CA VAL A 272 -39.01 10.20 25.46
C VAL A 272 -40.15 9.21 25.73
N ALA A 273 -41.34 9.47 25.18
CA ALA A 273 -42.47 8.54 25.28
C ALA A 273 -42.20 7.20 24.56
N LYS A 274 -41.53 7.20 23.40
CA LYS A 274 -41.14 5.96 22.72
C LYS A 274 -40.09 5.17 23.50
N ILE A 275 -39.09 5.85 24.07
CA ILE A 275 -38.10 5.20 24.94
C ILE A 275 -38.80 4.59 26.15
N GLU A 276 -39.74 5.31 26.78
CA GLU A 276 -40.50 4.78 27.92
C GLU A 276 -41.37 3.58 27.55
N ALA A 277 -41.94 3.55 26.34
CA ALA A 277 -42.80 2.49 25.85
C ALA A 277 -42.08 1.16 25.52
N ILE A 278 -40.74 1.12 25.52
CA ILE A 278 -39.98 -0.12 25.35
C ILE A 278 -40.43 -1.15 26.40
N ASP A 279 -40.96 -2.28 25.94
CA ASP A 279 -41.50 -3.33 26.79
C ASP A 279 -40.38 -4.07 27.52
N ILE A 280 -40.35 -3.89 28.83
CA ILE A 280 -39.36 -4.52 29.72
C ILE A 280 -39.66 -6.00 30.00
N THR A 281 -40.82 -6.50 29.58
CA THR A 281 -41.23 -7.90 29.74
C THR A 281 -40.93 -8.74 28.51
N ASP A 282 -40.65 -8.10 27.37
CA ASP A 282 -40.24 -8.78 26.15
C ASP A 282 -38.77 -9.20 26.24
N ALA A 283 -38.53 -10.51 26.16
CA ALA A 283 -37.20 -11.09 26.19
C ALA A 283 -36.28 -10.57 25.07
N ALA A 284 -36.84 -10.15 23.92
CA ALA A 284 -36.07 -9.57 22.83
C ALA A 284 -35.45 -8.21 23.19
N ASN A 285 -36.11 -7.43 24.05
CA ASN A 285 -35.61 -6.11 24.49
C ASN A 285 -34.58 -6.21 25.62
N LEU A 286 -34.48 -7.35 26.31
CA LEU A 286 -33.53 -7.54 27.41
C LEU A 286 -32.06 -7.54 26.95
N ASP A 287 -31.82 -7.78 25.66
CA ASP A 287 -30.49 -7.74 25.05
C ASP A 287 -30.08 -6.32 24.58
N LEU A 288 -30.95 -5.31 24.76
CA LEU A 288 -30.78 -3.91 24.31
C LEU A 288 -30.66 -3.70 22.79
N SER A 289 -30.26 -4.72 22.04
CA SER A 289 -30.10 -4.74 20.59
C SER A 289 -31.40 -4.45 19.84
N ALA A 290 -32.54 -5.00 20.29
CA ALA A 290 -33.86 -4.76 19.68
C ALA A 290 -34.38 -3.32 19.87
N SER A 291 -33.83 -2.57 20.83
CA SER A 291 -34.24 -1.18 21.13
C SER A 291 -33.36 -0.13 20.43
N LYS A 292 -32.38 -0.56 19.66
CA LYS A 292 -31.35 0.29 19.03
C LYS A 292 -31.92 1.40 18.17
N ASP A 293 -32.91 1.09 17.33
CA ASP A 293 -33.55 2.10 16.47
C ASP A 293 -34.37 3.12 17.26
N ILE A 294 -34.93 2.74 18.42
CA ILE A 294 -35.61 3.67 19.31
C ILE A 294 -34.61 4.59 20.00
N PHE A 295 -33.45 4.07 20.43
CA PHE A 295 -32.40 4.89 21.04
C PHE A 295 -31.78 5.89 20.04
N ALA A 296 -31.66 5.50 18.77
CA ALA A 296 -31.17 6.35 17.68
C ALA A 296 -32.04 7.61 17.43
N LEU A 297 -33.34 7.58 17.80
CA LEU A 297 -34.23 8.74 17.70
C LEU A 297 -33.69 10.00 18.40
N THR A 298 -32.84 9.83 19.43
CA THR A 298 -32.23 10.98 20.10
C THR A 298 -31.34 11.79 19.18
N ALA A 299 -30.46 11.14 18.41
CA ALA A 299 -29.57 11.83 17.48
C ALA A 299 -30.38 12.46 16.33
N SER A 300 -31.37 11.71 15.81
CA SER A 300 -32.30 12.21 14.80
C SER A 300 -33.04 13.48 15.25
N LEU A 301 -33.49 13.53 16.51
CA LEU A 301 -34.12 14.72 17.07
C LEU A 301 -33.12 15.88 17.17
N VAL A 302 -31.89 15.61 17.61
CA VAL A 302 -30.83 16.61 17.74
C VAL A 302 -30.52 17.27 16.39
N ASP A 303 -30.39 16.49 15.32
CA ASP A 303 -30.14 17.00 13.96
C ASP A 303 -31.29 17.90 13.45
N GLN A 304 -32.54 17.48 13.70
CA GLN A 304 -33.72 18.28 13.34
C GLN A 304 -33.77 19.59 14.12
N VAL A 305 -33.42 19.55 15.41
CA VAL A 305 -33.38 20.73 16.29
C VAL A 305 -32.27 21.69 15.86
N GLN A 306 -31.09 21.17 15.53
CA GLN A 306 -29.97 21.95 15.02
C GLN A 306 -30.35 22.65 13.71
N THR A 307 -30.91 21.91 12.75
CA THR A 307 -31.35 22.44 11.46
C THR A 307 -32.42 23.53 11.62
N ALA A 308 -33.43 23.26 12.45
CA ALA A 308 -34.52 24.21 12.70
C ALA A 308 -33.99 25.51 13.31
N ILE A 309 -33.15 25.43 14.34
CA ILE A 309 -32.63 26.62 15.02
C ILE A 309 -31.62 27.37 14.16
N ALA A 310 -30.75 26.69 13.43
CA ALA A 310 -29.81 27.33 12.50
C ALA A 310 -30.55 28.19 11.45
N ALA A 311 -31.72 27.75 10.98
CA ALA A 311 -32.56 28.55 10.09
C ALA A 311 -33.17 29.79 10.78
N VAL A 312 -33.60 29.68 12.05
CA VAL A 312 -34.06 30.84 12.84
C VAL A 312 -32.91 31.82 13.11
N LYS A 313 -31.72 31.31 13.44
CA LYS A 313 -30.52 32.11 13.67
C LYS A 313 -30.10 32.86 12.41
N THR A 314 -30.14 32.19 11.26
CA THR A 314 -29.88 32.82 9.95
C THR A 314 -30.87 33.97 9.68
N ALA A 315 -32.15 33.79 10.03
CA ALA A 315 -33.13 34.87 9.93
C ALA A 315 -32.80 36.04 10.87
N GLN A 316 -32.40 35.77 12.11
CA GLN A 316 -31.96 36.80 13.05
C GLN A 316 -30.77 37.61 12.52
N ASP A 317 -29.74 36.91 12.02
CA ASP A 317 -28.51 37.54 11.52
C ASP A 317 -28.77 38.40 10.28
N GLY A 318 -29.76 38.01 9.47
CA GLY A 318 -30.25 38.80 8.35
C GLY A 318 -31.20 39.94 8.71
N GLY A 319 -31.54 40.15 9.99
CA GLY A 319 -32.50 41.15 10.44
C GLY A 319 -33.96 40.84 10.06
N ASN A 320 -34.27 39.59 9.74
CA ASN A 320 -35.60 39.14 9.35
C ASN A 320 -36.46 38.78 10.58
N ALA A 321 -37.78 38.67 10.37
CA ALA A 321 -38.68 38.17 11.41
C ALA A 321 -38.34 36.73 11.79
N LEU A 322 -38.29 36.44 13.08
CA LEU A 322 -38.07 35.09 13.58
C LEU A 322 -39.37 34.29 13.45
N VAL A 323 -39.31 33.17 12.74
CA VAL A 323 -40.46 32.28 12.49
C VAL A 323 -40.12 30.89 12.98
N VAL A 324 -41.08 30.24 13.62
CA VAL A 324 -40.95 28.85 14.08
C VAL A 324 -40.78 27.93 12.88
N GLN A 325 -39.78 27.05 12.96
CA GLN A 325 -39.49 26.03 11.96
C GLN A 325 -40.08 24.67 12.35
N ALA A 326 -40.38 23.86 11.34
CA ALA A 326 -40.93 22.52 11.53
C ALA A 326 -39.86 21.57 12.09
N VAL A 327 -40.28 20.68 13.00
CA VAL A 327 -39.49 19.55 13.50
C VAL A 327 -40.33 18.30 13.25
N ALA A 328 -39.79 17.34 12.49
CA ALA A 328 -40.57 16.21 11.98
C ALA A 328 -41.13 15.33 13.11
N PHE A 329 -40.35 15.16 14.18
CA PHE A 329 -40.74 14.34 15.34
C PHE A 329 -41.85 14.94 16.22
N THR A 330 -42.42 16.08 15.84
CA THR A 330 -43.74 16.49 16.35
C THR A 330 -44.86 15.54 15.88
N SER A 331 -44.62 14.72 14.85
CA SER A 331 -45.53 13.71 14.31
C SER A 331 -45.07 12.28 14.65
N ASP A 332 -45.99 11.47 15.20
CA ASP A 332 -45.73 10.05 15.52
C ASP A 332 -45.43 9.21 14.26
N ALA A 333 -46.00 9.60 13.11
CA ALA A 333 -45.73 8.94 11.84
C ALA A 333 -44.28 9.11 11.38
N ALA A 334 -43.70 10.29 11.59
CA ALA A 334 -42.30 10.56 11.26
C ALA A 334 -41.35 9.76 12.17
N ILE A 335 -41.70 9.62 13.45
CA ILE A 335 -40.95 8.78 14.39
C ILE A 335 -41.02 7.31 13.98
N THR A 336 -42.20 6.82 13.63
CA THR A 336 -42.38 5.42 13.19
C THR A 336 -41.57 5.13 11.92
N ALA A 337 -41.55 6.06 10.98
CA ALA A 337 -40.71 5.96 9.78
C ALA A 337 -39.20 5.93 10.12
N SER A 338 -38.77 6.75 11.08
CA SER A 338 -37.36 6.77 11.53
C SER A 338 -36.94 5.49 12.23
N ILE A 339 -37.83 4.84 13.00
CA ILE A 339 -37.55 3.53 13.62
C ILE A 339 -37.44 2.44 12.56
N ALA A 340 -38.22 2.53 11.47
CA ALA A 340 -38.23 1.54 10.40
C ALA A 340 -37.00 1.62 9.46
N ASN A 341 -36.11 2.60 9.65
CA ASN A 341 -34.85 2.73 8.91
C ASN A 341 -33.69 2.21 9.77
N PRO A 342 -33.38 0.90 9.81
CA PRO A 342 -32.23 0.37 10.55
C PRO A 342 -30.92 0.93 9.98
N GLY A 343 -29.92 1.13 10.84
CA GLY A 343 -28.63 1.68 10.40
C GLY A 343 -27.65 0.65 9.83
N PRO A 344 -26.48 1.09 9.34
CA PRO A 344 -25.43 0.20 8.86
C PRO A 344 -24.98 -0.79 9.94
N THR A 345 -24.70 -2.02 9.51
CA THR A 345 -24.38 -3.14 10.42
C THR A 345 -22.98 -3.72 10.25
N ASP A 346 -22.36 -3.53 9.09
CA ASP A 346 -21.03 -4.08 8.78
C ASP A 346 -20.35 -3.28 7.64
N MET A 347 -19.04 -3.42 7.51
CA MET A 347 -18.26 -2.96 6.35
C MET A 347 -17.27 -4.04 5.90
N ALA A 348 -17.15 -4.20 4.59
CA ALA A 348 -16.16 -5.07 3.96
C ALA A 348 -15.18 -4.23 3.12
N LEU A 349 -13.94 -4.71 3.01
CA LEU A 349 -12.93 -4.16 2.13
C LEU A 349 -12.60 -5.19 1.05
N SER A 350 -12.63 -4.79 -0.22
CA SER A 350 -12.48 -5.73 -1.35
C SER A 350 -11.11 -6.44 -1.42
N SER A 351 -10.08 -5.86 -0.81
CA SER A 351 -8.76 -6.47 -0.64
C SER A 351 -8.11 -5.89 0.62
N ALA A 352 -7.50 -6.76 1.44
CA ALA A 352 -6.79 -6.37 2.67
C ALA A 352 -5.27 -6.56 2.52
N THR A 353 -4.77 -6.60 1.28
CA THR A 353 -3.34 -6.77 0.97
C THR A 353 -2.94 -5.86 -0.18
N ILE A 354 -1.70 -5.37 -0.16
CA ILE A 354 -1.09 -4.64 -1.27
C ILE A 354 0.39 -5.05 -1.40
N SER A 355 0.87 -5.18 -2.64
CA SER A 355 2.30 -5.45 -2.89
C SER A 355 3.14 -4.21 -2.71
N GLU A 356 4.37 -4.35 -2.22
CA GLU A 356 5.29 -3.20 -2.12
C GLU A 356 5.74 -2.66 -3.48
N ASP A 357 5.68 -3.47 -4.53
CA ASP A 357 5.91 -3.07 -5.93
C ASP A 357 4.60 -2.74 -6.69
N ALA A 358 3.46 -2.61 -5.98
CA ALA A 358 2.17 -2.43 -6.63
C ALA A 358 2.16 -1.21 -7.57
N ALA A 359 1.78 -1.43 -8.83
CA ALA A 359 1.69 -0.39 -9.85
C ALA A 359 0.66 0.71 -9.54
N THR A 360 -0.24 0.47 -8.58
CA THR A 360 -1.21 1.45 -8.07
C THR A 360 -1.26 1.35 -6.56
N LEU A 361 -1.46 2.49 -5.88
CA LEU A 361 -1.60 2.54 -4.42
C LEU A 361 -3.04 2.29 -3.93
N VAL A 362 -3.95 1.89 -4.83
CA VAL A 362 -5.32 1.53 -4.45
C VAL A 362 -5.28 0.17 -3.75
N VAL A 363 -5.67 0.14 -2.48
CA VAL A 363 -5.76 -1.10 -1.70
C VAL A 363 -7.02 -1.85 -2.07
N GLY A 364 -8.17 -1.16 -2.08
CA GLY A 364 -9.45 -1.75 -2.37
C GLY A 364 -10.60 -0.77 -2.20
N THR A 365 -11.82 -1.26 -2.33
CA THR A 365 -13.05 -0.49 -2.16
C THR A 365 -13.80 -0.98 -0.93
N VAL A 366 -14.18 -0.05 -0.07
CA VAL A 366 -15.03 -0.29 1.09
C VAL A 366 -16.48 -0.36 0.64
N THR A 367 -17.21 -1.36 1.15
CA THR A 367 -18.65 -1.51 0.96
C THR A 367 -19.34 -1.68 2.31
N THR A 368 -20.53 -1.09 2.44
CA THR A 368 -21.34 -1.16 3.66
C THR A 368 -22.44 -2.19 3.53
N THR A 369 -22.73 -2.93 4.60
CA THR A 369 -23.93 -3.76 4.74
C THR A 369 -25.00 -2.98 5.49
N ASP A 370 -26.06 -2.63 4.78
CA ASP A 370 -27.24 -1.96 5.31
C ASP A 370 -28.52 -2.64 4.84
N THR A 371 -29.34 -3.10 5.77
CA THR A 371 -30.60 -3.78 5.46
C THR A 371 -31.64 -2.86 4.84
N SER A 372 -31.54 -1.54 5.05
CA SER A 372 -32.42 -0.54 4.45
C SER A 372 -32.17 -0.38 2.94
N ASP A 373 -30.97 -0.71 2.45
CA ASP A 373 -30.53 -0.53 1.06
C ASP A 373 -30.90 -1.73 0.15
N THR A 374 -31.66 -2.71 0.65
CA THR A 374 -32.04 -3.93 -0.09
C THR A 374 -33.12 -3.74 -1.17
N GLY A 375 -33.38 -2.50 -1.62
CA GLY A 375 -34.05 -2.21 -2.87
C GLY A 375 -35.48 -2.75 -3.05
N THR A 376 -36.24 -3.00 -1.97
CA THR A 376 -37.64 -3.48 -2.09
C THR A 376 -38.60 -2.73 -1.17
N ALA A 377 -38.83 -1.44 -1.44
CA ALA A 377 -40.01 -0.76 -0.92
C ALA A 377 -41.26 -1.28 -1.66
N ALA A 378 -41.95 -2.25 -1.06
CA ALA A 378 -43.30 -2.63 -1.45
C ALA A 378 -44.25 -1.45 -1.17
N VAL A 379 -44.45 -0.57 -2.15
CA VAL A 379 -45.49 0.46 -2.09
C VAL A 379 -46.83 -0.20 -2.41
N ALA A 380 -47.54 -0.66 -1.37
CA ALA A 380 -48.97 -0.89 -1.46
C ALA A 380 -49.68 0.46 -1.54
N ALA A 381 -50.14 0.83 -2.73
CA ALA A 381 -50.89 2.05 -2.98
C ALA A 381 -52.24 2.05 -2.25
N VAL A 382 -52.51 3.10 -1.45
CA VAL A 382 -53.87 3.55 -1.13
C VAL A 382 -53.90 5.08 -1.16
N GLY A 383 -54.88 5.62 -1.89
CA GLY A 383 -54.90 7.00 -2.37
C GLY A 383 -55.49 8.07 -1.44
N SER A 384 -55.18 9.30 -1.86
CA SER A 384 -56.00 10.54 -1.80
C SER A 384 -56.03 11.37 -0.51
N THR A 385 -55.21 12.44 -0.44
CA THR A 385 -55.64 13.87 -0.50
C THR A 385 -54.44 14.84 -0.43
N PRO A 386 -54.44 15.99 -1.14
CA PRO A 386 -53.26 16.85 -1.28
C PRO A 386 -53.30 18.06 -0.32
N ALA A 387 -52.61 17.95 0.82
CA ALA A 387 -52.16 19.10 1.64
C ALA A 387 -51.08 18.78 2.71
N VAL A 388 -50.61 17.52 2.82
CA VAL A 388 -49.52 17.12 3.74
C VAL A 388 -48.52 16.23 2.98
N ALA A 389 -48.09 16.68 1.80
CA ALA A 389 -47.21 15.91 0.91
C ALA A 389 -45.86 16.62 0.75
N ALA A 390 -44.98 16.46 1.74
CA ALA A 390 -43.53 16.60 1.62
C ALA A 390 -42.82 15.94 2.82
N VAL A 391 -43.16 14.68 3.11
CA VAL A 391 -42.21 13.74 3.74
C VAL A 391 -42.38 12.46 2.94
N ALA A 392 -41.80 12.46 1.74
CA ALA A 392 -41.52 11.20 1.07
C ALA A 392 -40.46 10.49 1.90
N ALA A 393 -40.77 9.30 2.37
CA ALA A 393 -39.76 8.32 2.73
C ALA A 393 -38.99 8.00 1.43
N THR A 394 -37.95 8.75 1.15
CA THR A 394 -36.85 8.26 0.32
C THR A 394 -36.19 7.16 1.14
N VAL A 395 -36.20 5.93 0.64
CA VAL A 395 -35.15 4.98 1.00
C VAL A 395 -33.87 5.68 0.58
N GLU A 396 -33.07 6.11 1.55
CA GLU A 396 -31.87 6.91 1.32
C GLU A 396 -30.80 5.98 0.75
N THR A 397 -30.81 5.76 -0.57
CA THR A 397 -29.81 4.95 -1.25
C THR A 397 -28.51 5.73 -1.29
N GLY A 398 -27.55 5.40 -0.43
CA GLY A 398 -26.19 5.92 -0.51
C GLY A 398 -25.49 6.04 0.84
N HIS A 399 -24.21 5.70 0.86
CA HIS A 399 -23.33 5.89 2.01
C HIS A 399 -22.17 6.82 1.66
N THR A 400 -21.71 7.56 2.67
CA THR A 400 -20.45 8.28 2.61
C THR A 400 -19.40 7.62 3.50
N TYR A 401 -18.13 7.69 3.11
CA TYR A 401 -17.01 7.09 3.82
C TYR A 401 -16.00 8.15 4.27
N SER A 402 -15.45 7.98 5.47
CA SER A 402 -14.36 8.82 5.98
C SER A 402 -13.39 8.01 6.82
N ILE A 403 -12.12 8.44 6.85
CA ILE A 403 -11.11 7.86 7.73
C ILE A 403 -11.27 8.47 9.12
N VAL A 404 -11.26 7.61 10.13
CA VAL A 404 -11.29 7.99 11.54
C VAL A 404 -9.86 7.95 12.09
N THR A 405 -9.35 9.11 12.49
CA THR A 405 -8.01 9.18 13.10
C THR A 405 -8.09 8.66 14.53
N VAL A 406 -7.55 7.45 14.74
CA VAL A 406 -7.43 6.82 16.06
C VAL A 406 -5.96 6.76 16.43
N ALA A 407 -5.61 7.17 17.65
CA ALA A 407 -4.23 7.09 18.13
C ALA A 407 -3.71 5.64 18.04
N GLY A 408 -2.52 5.46 17.49
CA GLY A 408 -1.92 4.13 17.26
C GLY A 408 -2.35 3.44 15.96
N THR A 409 -3.23 4.05 15.15
CA THR A 409 -3.55 3.58 13.79
C THR A 409 -2.81 4.41 12.72
N ASP A 410 -2.79 3.90 11.50
CA ASP A 410 -2.10 4.47 10.34
C ASP A 410 -3.02 5.31 9.44
N GLY A 411 -4.19 5.75 9.93
CA GLY A 411 -5.19 6.44 9.09
C GLY A 411 -4.64 7.64 8.30
N ALA A 412 -3.62 8.34 8.82
CA ALA A 412 -2.96 9.45 8.13
C ALA A 412 -2.14 9.03 6.89
N LYS A 413 -1.87 7.73 6.69
CA LYS A 413 -1.19 7.16 5.52
C LYS A 413 -2.16 6.79 4.39
N PHE A 414 -3.46 6.98 4.59
CA PHE A 414 -4.49 6.66 3.63
C PHE A 414 -5.29 7.89 3.18
N SER A 415 -5.90 7.77 2.02
CA SER A 415 -7.04 8.56 1.60
C SER A 415 -8.20 7.64 1.25
N ILE A 416 -9.44 8.12 1.41
CA ILE A 416 -10.63 7.41 0.97
C ILE A 416 -11.50 8.35 0.14
N ASN A 417 -12.01 7.85 -0.98
CA ASN A 417 -13.04 8.57 -1.72
C ASN A 417 -14.38 8.48 -0.97
N ALA A 418 -14.89 9.63 -0.53
CA ALA A 418 -16.08 9.67 0.32
C ALA A 418 -17.34 9.10 -0.33
N SER A 419 -17.46 9.09 -1.66
CA SER A 419 -18.66 8.59 -2.36
C SER A 419 -18.50 7.16 -2.90
N THR A 420 -17.27 6.75 -3.22
CA THR A 420 -17.03 5.42 -3.82
C THR A 420 -16.44 4.40 -2.86
N GLY A 421 -15.90 4.82 -1.71
CA GLY A 421 -15.24 3.93 -0.75
C GLY A 421 -13.85 3.44 -1.17
N VAL A 422 -13.30 3.93 -2.29
CA VAL A 422 -11.95 3.55 -2.74
C VAL A 422 -10.91 4.05 -1.75
N LEU A 423 -10.19 3.11 -1.12
CA LEU A 423 -9.14 3.31 -0.13
C LEU A 423 -7.77 3.22 -0.82
N THR A 424 -6.93 4.24 -0.62
CA THR A 424 -5.65 4.40 -1.32
C THR A 424 -4.55 4.80 -0.34
N LEU A 425 -3.38 4.17 -0.43
CA LEU A 425 -2.18 4.60 0.29
C LEU A 425 -1.63 5.90 -0.31
N LEU A 426 -1.07 6.77 0.53
CA LEU A 426 -0.49 8.04 0.09
C LEU A 426 0.94 7.91 -0.45
N GLU A 427 1.64 6.84 -0.06
CA GLU A 427 3.03 6.55 -0.42
C GLU A 427 3.17 5.05 -0.74
N GLN A 428 4.16 4.68 -1.55
CA GLN A 428 4.46 3.27 -1.83
C GLN A 428 4.83 2.56 -0.52
N PRO A 429 4.22 1.40 -0.21
CA PRO A 429 4.62 0.64 0.96
C PRO A 429 5.97 -0.05 0.74
N ASP A 430 6.65 -0.36 1.83
CA ASP A 430 7.93 -1.07 1.91
C ASP A 430 7.79 -2.08 3.05
N TYR A 431 7.92 -3.36 2.74
CA TYR A 431 7.67 -4.47 3.65
C TYR A 431 8.68 -4.49 4.81
N GLU A 432 9.97 -4.28 4.52
CA GLU A 432 11.08 -4.24 5.48
C GLU A 432 10.88 -3.10 6.49
N THR A 433 10.39 -1.95 6.02
CA THR A 433 10.08 -0.82 6.89
C THR A 433 8.81 -1.07 7.70
N LYS A 434 7.74 -1.54 7.04
CA LYS A 434 6.43 -1.78 7.68
C LYS A 434 5.57 -2.77 6.90
N SER A 435 5.52 -4.00 7.40
CA SER A 435 4.76 -5.10 6.78
C SER A 435 3.23 -5.05 6.94
N SER A 436 2.67 -4.11 7.72
CA SER A 436 1.21 -3.98 7.87
C SER A 436 0.78 -2.62 8.39
N TYR A 437 -0.39 -2.14 7.93
CA TYR A 437 -1.04 -0.91 8.34
C TYR A 437 -2.42 -1.18 8.95
N THR A 438 -2.88 -0.28 9.82
CA THR A 438 -4.25 -0.30 10.35
C THR A 438 -4.99 1.00 10.07
N VAL A 439 -6.27 0.94 9.67
CA VAL A 439 -7.08 2.13 9.38
C VAL A 439 -8.52 1.93 9.84
N ALA A 440 -9.03 2.87 10.63
CA ALA A 440 -10.43 2.92 11.01
C ALA A 440 -11.22 3.75 9.98
N ILE A 441 -12.33 3.20 9.50
CA ILE A 441 -13.18 3.80 8.48
C ILE A 441 -14.59 3.93 9.06
N LYS A 442 -15.23 5.08 8.83
CA LYS A 442 -16.62 5.35 9.17
C LYS A 442 -17.46 5.37 7.91
N THR A 443 -18.57 4.64 7.91
CA THR A 443 -19.65 4.79 6.93
C THR A 443 -20.81 5.57 7.56
N THR A 444 -21.44 6.44 6.79
CA THR A 444 -22.59 7.26 7.21
C THR A 444 -23.65 7.23 6.12
N GLU A 445 -24.88 6.87 6.47
CA GLU A 445 -26.04 6.94 5.57
C GLU A 445 -26.23 8.35 4.98
N ALA A 446 -26.84 8.42 3.81
CA ALA A 446 -27.34 9.67 3.25
C ALA A 446 -28.68 10.06 3.89
N GLY A 447 -29.10 11.31 3.66
CA GLY A 447 -30.45 11.77 3.99
C GLY A 447 -30.66 12.30 5.40
N ALA A 448 -31.94 12.35 5.80
CA ALA A 448 -32.34 12.90 7.09
C ALA A 448 -32.13 11.87 8.20
N ASN A 449 -31.35 12.25 9.21
CA ASN A 449 -31.00 11.46 10.39
C ASN A 449 -30.05 10.27 10.13
N PRO A 450 -28.85 10.53 9.59
CA PRO A 450 -27.96 9.48 9.14
C PRO A 450 -27.41 8.65 10.31
N LYS A 451 -27.46 7.33 10.21
CA LYS A 451 -26.78 6.41 11.12
C LYS A 451 -25.38 6.11 10.60
N SER A 452 -24.48 5.72 11.51
CA SER A 452 -23.08 5.43 11.15
C SER A 452 -22.59 4.12 11.74
N TYR A 453 -21.57 3.56 11.09
CA TYR A 453 -20.83 2.40 11.57
C TYR A 453 -19.33 2.63 11.36
N ILE A 454 -18.50 2.12 12.28
CA ILE A 454 -17.04 2.25 12.24
C ILE A 454 -16.44 0.85 12.32
N GLU A 455 -15.51 0.56 11.41
CA GLU A 455 -14.74 -0.69 11.37
C GLU A 455 -13.26 -0.36 11.24
N THR A 456 -12.39 -1.19 11.83
CA THR A 456 -10.93 -1.05 11.67
C THR A 456 -10.40 -2.17 10.80
N PHE A 457 -9.81 -1.80 9.67
CA PHE A 457 -9.18 -2.73 8.73
C PHE A 457 -7.69 -2.84 9.01
N THR A 458 -7.16 -4.05 8.86
CA THR A 458 -5.72 -4.33 8.81
C THR A 458 -5.34 -4.66 7.38
N ILE A 459 -4.35 -3.95 6.84
CA ILE A 459 -3.84 -4.11 5.48
C ILE A 459 -2.44 -4.71 5.60
N ALA A 460 -2.19 -5.86 4.98
CA ALA A 460 -0.85 -6.43 4.92
C ALA A 460 -0.11 -5.96 3.66
N VAL A 461 1.18 -5.71 3.81
CA VAL A 461 2.09 -5.52 2.68
C VAL A 461 2.64 -6.88 2.29
N THR A 462 2.71 -7.19 1.00
CA THR A 462 3.39 -8.41 0.51
C THR A 462 4.78 -8.06 -0.02
N ASP A 463 5.74 -8.83 0.46
CA ASP A 463 7.18 -8.79 0.14
C ASP A 463 7.46 -9.30 -1.29
N VAL A 464 8.34 -8.59 -2.00
CA VAL A 464 8.89 -8.88 -3.33
C VAL A 464 10.42 -8.85 -3.24
N VAL A 465 11.03 -10.03 -3.39
CA VAL A 465 12.49 -10.21 -3.35
C VAL A 465 13.26 -9.28 -4.29
N GLU A 466 14.11 -8.41 -3.74
CA GLU A 466 15.03 -7.56 -4.50
C GLU A 466 16.41 -8.23 -4.67
N SER A 467 16.97 -8.23 -5.89
CA SER A 467 18.29 -8.85 -6.14
C SER A 467 19.46 -7.86 -6.24
N GLY A 468 19.19 -6.56 -6.44
CA GLY A 468 20.24 -5.55 -6.57
C GLY A 468 21.15 -5.66 -7.81
N VAL A 469 20.83 -6.56 -8.75
CA VAL A 469 21.71 -6.89 -9.89
C VAL A 469 21.01 -6.93 -11.24
N PHE A 470 21.80 -6.71 -12.30
CA PHE A 470 21.41 -6.99 -13.68
C PHE A 470 21.83 -8.42 -14.06
N GLY A 471 20.89 -9.34 -14.14
CA GLY A 471 21.15 -10.73 -14.53
C GLY A 471 21.07 -10.91 -16.04
N ILE A 472 22.06 -11.59 -16.64
CA ILE A 472 22.09 -11.91 -18.06
C ILE A 472 21.30 -13.20 -18.28
N ALA A 473 20.28 -13.13 -19.15
CA ALA A 473 19.27 -14.18 -19.32
C ALA A 473 19.75 -15.41 -20.10
N SER A 474 20.89 -15.33 -20.79
CA SER A 474 21.38 -16.42 -21.63
C SER A 474 22.88 -16.33 -21.86
N ASP A 475 23.50 -17.46 -22.18
CA ASP A 475 24.89 -17.54 -22.62
C ASP A 475 25.04 -17.15 -24.10
N THR A 476 24.18 -16.26 -24.58
CA THR A 476 24.23 -15.70 -25.94
C THR A 476 24.16 -14.19 -25.91
N VAL A 477 24.90 -13.59 -26.84
CA VAL A 477 24.89 -12.15 -27.12
C VAL A 477 24.58 -11.98 -28.60
N THR A 478 23.76 -10.98 -28.94
CA THR A 478 23.44 -10.68 -30.33
C THR A 478 24.18 -9.43 -30.77
N TRP A 479 24.94 -9.52 -31.85
CA TRP A 479 25.57 -8.39 -32.50
C TRP A 479 24.87 -8.12 -33.81
N THR A 480 24.12 -7.03 -33.88
CA THR A 480 23.46 -6.59 -35.11
C THR A 480 24.30 -5.52 -35.79
N ASP A 481 24.49 -5.65 -37.08
CA ASP A 481 25.12 -4.67 -37.95
C ASP A 481 24.26 -4.45 -39.20
N TYR A 482 24.55 -3.44 -40.01
CA TYR A 482 23.86 -3.18 -41.27
C TYR A 482 24.76 -3.46 -42.46
N ASN A 483 24.26 -4.21 -43.45
CA ASN A 483 24.96 -4.40 -44.72
C ASN A 483 24.37 -3.45 -45.79
N PRO A 484 25.08 -2.38 -46.18
CA PRO A 484 24.58 -1.40 -47.13
C PRO A 484 24.43 -1.96 -48.55
N ALA A 485 25.20 -2.98 -48.93
CA ALA A 485 25.07 -3.63 -50.23
C ALA A 485 23.80 -4.50 -50.32
N ALA A 486 23.45 -5.17 -49.22
CA ALA A 486 22.24 -6.00 -49.11
C ALA A 486 21.00 -5.22 -48.67
N SER A 487 21.17 -3.99 -48.17
CA SER A 487 20.12 -3.18 -47.54
C SER A 487 19.40 -3.89 -46.38
N ALA A 488 20.13 -4.69 -45.60
CA ALA A 488 19.57 -5.57 -44.57
C ALA A 488 20.37 -5.46 -43.25
N ASP A 489 19.68 -5.69 -42.13
CA ASP A 489 20.32 -5.89 -40.84
C ASP A 489 20.88 -7.32 -40.79
N ILE A 490 22.15 -7.46 -40.45
CA ILE A 490 22.86 -8.72 -40.26
C ILE A 490 22.93 -9.01 -38.77
N GLY A 491 22.36 -10.12 -38.34
CA GLY A 491 22.37 -10.59 -36.97
C GLY A 491 23.43 -11.66 -36.77
N ASN A 492 24.41 -11.37 -35.91
CA ASN A 492 25.36 -12.36 -35.41
C ASN A 492 24.93 -12.82 -34.02
N LYS A 493 24.58 -14.09 -33.87
CA LYS A 493 24.36 -14.70 -32.54
C LYS A 493 25.67 -15.28 -32.06
N VAL A 494 26.10 -14.92 -30.85
CA VAL A 494 27.41 -15.29 -30.34
C VAL A 494 27.22 -15.96 -28.99
N MET A 495 27.57 -17.23 -28.89
CA MET A 495 27.63 -17.95 -27.63
C MET A 495 28.75 -17.37 -26.77
N THR A 496 28.60 -17.46 -25.46
CA THR A 496 29.57 -16.95 -24.50
C THR A 496 30.06 -18.02 -23.54
N SER A 497 31.32 -17.93 -23.16
CA SER A 497 31.89 -18.70 -22.05
C SER A 497 32.34 -17.74 -20.95
N THR A 498 32.27 -18.16 -19.69
CA THR A 498 32.73 -17.36 -18.54
C THR A 498 33.92 -18.05 -17.87
N ASP A 499 34.99 -17.29 -17.65
CA ASP A 499 36.11 -17.67 -16.77
C ASP A 499 36.31 -16.59 -15.70
N GLY A 500 36.03 -16.94 -14.45
CA GLY A 500 35.98 -15.98 -13.34
C GLY A 500 34.91 -14.91 -13.58
N SER A 501 35.33 -13.66 -13.70
CA SER A 501 34.43 -12.52 -13.99
C SER A 501 34.53 -12.01 -15.43
N THR A 502 35.23 -12.74 -16.30
CA THR A 502 35.41 -12.39 -17.72
C THR A 502 34.57 -13.31 -18.59
N VAL A 503 33.74 -12.70 -19.43
CA VAL A 503 32.91 -13.37 -20.43
C VAL A 503 33.58 -13.23 -21.79
N THR A 504 33.88 -14.36 -22.44
CA THR A 504 34.43 -14.42 -23.80
C THR A 504 33.31 -14.69 -24.79
N MET A 505 33.23 -13.88 -25.84
CA MET A 505 32.22 -13.93 -26.88
C MET A 505 32.73 -14.70 -28.10
N GLY A 506 32.24 -15.93 -28.26
CA GLY A 506 32.45 -16.78 -29.43
C GLY A 506 33.89 -17.30 -29.62
N THR A 507 34.04 -18.17 -30.60
CA THR A 507 35.29 -18.72 -31.11
C THR A 507 35.60 -18.13 -32.49
N GLY A 508 36.27 -16.99 -32.51
CA GLY A 508 36.67 -16.32 -33.74
C GLY A 508 36.16 -14.89 -33.89
N ALA A 509 36.39 -14.32 -35.07
CA ALA A 509 36.15 -12.91 -35.31
C ALA A 509 34.74 -12.68 -35.85
N ILE A 510 33.92 -11.95 -35.08
CA ILE A 510 32.58 -11.55 -35.46
C ILE A 510 32.68 -10.55 -36.62
N ARG A 511 32.15 -10.92 -37.78
CA ARG A 511 32.21 -10.07 -38.97
C ARG A 511 31.28 -8.86 -38.85
N VAL A 512 31.85 -7.67 -39.03
CA VAL A 512 31.16 -6.38 -39.07
C VAL A 512 31.47 -5.70 -40.39
N ASN A 513 30.46 -5.08 -40.99
CA ASN A 513 30.51 -4.53 -42.32
C ASN A 513 31.30 -3.22 -42.33
N LEU A 514 32.50 -3.26 -42.93
CA LEU A 514 33.38 -2.11 -43.04
C LEU A 514 32.73 -0.96 -43.82
N ALA A 515 31.93 -1.24 -44.84
CA ALA A 515 31.28 -0.19 -45.63
C ALA A 515 30.24 0.58 -44.79
N ASN A 516 29.49 -0.10 -43.91
CA ASN A 516 28.59 0.57 -42.96
C ASN A 516 29.35 1.55 -42.06
N LEU A 517 30.48 1.12 -41.48
CA LEU A 517 31.29 1.97 -40.61
C LEU A 517 31.89 3.19 -41.34
N VAL A 518 32.33 3.00 -42.58
CA VAL A 518 32.84 4.09 -43.42
C VAL A 518 31.71 5.06 -43.80
N ASP A 519 30.55 4.55 -44.25
CA ASP A 519 29.39 5.36 -44.63
C ASP A 519 28.83 6.16 -43.44
N MET A 520 28.89 5.60 -42.21
CA MET A 520 28.56 6.29 -40.97
C MET A 520 29.49 7.49 -40.72
N HIS A 521 30.79 7.31 -40.94
CA HIS A 521 31.78 8.37 -40.76
C HIS A 521 31.64 9.49 -41.80
N ASP A 522 31.52 9.11 -43.08
CA ASP A 522 31.52 10.06 -44.21
C ASP A 522 30.18 10.81 -44.37
N GLY A 523 29.17 10.49 -43.55
CA GLY A 523 27.86 11.15 -43.56
C GLY A 523 27.05 10.87 -44.82
N ALA A 524 27.19 9.66 -45.39
CA ALA A 524 26.46 9.25 -46.59
C ALA A 524 24.93 9.29 -46.35
N PRO A 525 24.14 9.82 -47.30
CA PRO A 525 22.71 10.00 -47.09
C PRO A 525 21.93 8.67 -47.24
N ASN A 526 21.49 8.13 -46.09
CA ASN A 526 20.27 7.31 -45.90
C ASN A 526 20.36 5.77 -45.92
N ASN A 527 21.48 5.15 -45.54
CA ASN A 527 21.52 3.68 -45.33
C ASN A 527 22.61 3.26 -44.34
N ASN A 528 22.89 4.01 -43.29
CA ASN A 528 23.85 3.61 -42.27
C ASN A 528 23.15 3.42 -40.92
N LYS A 529 23.57 2.42 -40.15
CA LYS A 529 23.02 2.15 -38.81
C LYS A 529 24.17 1.75 -37.90
N SER A 530 24.19 2.28 -36.67
CA SER A 530 25.17 1.84 -35.67
C SER A 530 25.08 0.34 -35.47
N PRO A 531 26.20 -0.40 -35.53
CA PRO A 531 26.22 -1.73 -34.98
C PRO A 531 25.81 -1.68 -33.50
N MET A 532 25.13 -2.72 -33.07
CA MET A 532 24.55 -2.82 -31.74
C MET A 532 24.84 -4.19 -31.16
N LEU A 533 25.46 -4.19 -29.99
CA LEU A 533 25.65 -5.37 -29.16
C LEU A 533 24.52 -5.44 -28.14
N ASN A 534 23.78 -6.55 -28.09
CA ASN A 534 22.58 -6.72 -27.29
C ASN A 534 22.72 -7.91 -26.33
N PHE A 535 22.49 -7.65 -25.05
CA PHE A 535 22.41 -8.64 -23.98
C PHE A 535 20.98 -8.71 -23.48
N MET A 536 20.38 -9.90 -23.45
CA MET A 536 19.08 -10.11 -22.81
C MET A 536 19.25 -10.22 -21.30
N LEU A 537 18.31 -9.64 -20.54
CA LEU A 537 18.34 -9.61 -19.08
C LEU A 537 17.14 -10.34 -18.48
N ASP A 538 17.37 -11.11 -17.42
CA ASP A 538 16.33 -11.80 -16.65
C ASP A 538 16.00 -11.06 -15.35
N SER A 539 16.93 -10.29 -14.81
CA SER A 539 16.72 -9.38 -13.70
C SER A 539 17.29 -7.98 -13.96
N VAL A 540 16.67 -6.99 -13.34
CA VAL A 540 17.19 -5.62 -13.23
C VAL A 540 17.01 -5.15 -11.78
N PRO A 541 17.80 -4.19 -11.29
CA PRO A 541 17.60 -3.60 -9.97
C PRO A 541 16.18 -3.04 -9.80
N ALA A 542 15.69 -2.95 -8.56
CA ALA A 542 14.38 -2.40 -8.25
C ALA A 542 14.35 -0.88 -8.49
N PHE A 543 13.18 -0.27 -8.74
CA PHE A 543 13.11 1.12 -9.21
C PHE A 543 13.72 2.15 -8.23
N TRP A 544 13.77 1.82 -6.93
CA TRP A 544 14.38 2.62 -5.87
C TRP A 544 15.87 2.36 -5.66
N GLU A 545 16.41 1.27 -6.19
CA GLU A 545 17.84 0.99 -6.14
C GLU A 545 18.57 1.86 -7.14
N THR A 546 19.54 2.63 -6.63
CA THR A 546 20.36 3.52 -7.43
C THR A 546 21.83 3.26 -7.19
N GLY A 547 22.64 3.48 -8.21
CA GLY A 547 24.09 3.34 -8.11
C GLY A 547 24.83 4.00 -9.26
N ASP A 548 26.09 4.31 -9.01
CA ASP A 548 27.02 4.82 -10.02
C ASP A 548 27.97 3.69 -10.43
N ALA A 549 28.24 3.61 -11.74
CA ALA A 549 29.14 2.63 -12.31
C ALA A 549 29.96 3.25 -13.46
N THR A 550 30.97 2.49 -13.90
CA THR A 550 31.78 2.81 -15.06
C THR A 550 31.67 1.73 -16.10
N ILE A 551 31.78 2.12 -17.36
CA ILE A 551 31.95 1.21 -18.49
C ILE A 551 33.14 1.69 -19.29
N LYS A 552 34.12 0.81 -19.48
CA LYS A 552 35.33 1.06 -20.25
C LYS A 552 35.36 0.15 -21.47
N ALA A 553 35.34 0.74 -22.65
CA ALA A 553 35.54 0.03 -23.90
C ALA A 553 37.00 0.17 -24.35
N THR A 554 37.62 -0.94 -24.76
CA THR A 554 38.97 -0.99 -25.33
C THR A 554 38.92 -1.76 -26.65
N ILE A 555 39.54 -1.19 -27.69
CA ILE A 555 39.69 -1.82 -29.01
C ILE A 555 41.17 -1.77 -29.40
N ILE A 556 41.69 -2.90 -29.85
CA ILE A 556 43.08 -3.04 -30.34
C ILE A 556 43.02 -3.59 -31.76
N ASP A 557 43.83 -3.05 -32.68
CA ASP A 557 43.99 -3.56 -34.06
C ASP A 557 44.90 -4.80 -34.12
N GLY A 558 44.53 -5.78 -33.31
CA GLY A 558 45.20 -7.06 -33.10
C GLY A 558 44.19 -8.09 -32.61
N ALA A 559 44.42 -9.37 -32.91
CA ALA A 559 43.44 -10.42 -32.68
C ALA A 559 43.52 -11.05 -31.27
N ASP A 560 44.57 -10.81 -30.50
CA ASP A 560 44.88 -11.56 -29.27
C ASP A 560 44.46 -10.87 -27.96
N GLY A 561 43.89 -9.66 -28.04
CA GLY A 561 43.43 -8.92 -26.87
C GLY A 561 44.54 -8.21 -26.09
N THR A 562 45.79 -8.26 -26.56
CA THR A 562 46.93 -7.59 -25.93
C THR A 562 47.63 -6.67 -26.91
N ARG A 563 47.86 -5.42 -26.51
CA ARG A 563 48.53 -4.46 -27.41
C ARG A 563 50.02 -4.76 -27.52
N ASP A 564 50.43 -5.22 -28.68
CA ASP A 564 51.82 -5.46 -29.05
C ASP A 564 52.50 -4.26 -29.74
N SER A 565 53.80 -4.39 -29.97
CA SER A 565 54.57 -3.39 -30.73
C SER A 565 54.14 -3.40 -32.19
N GLY A 566 53.56 -2.31 -32.67
CA GLY A 566 52.99 -2.20 -34.02
C GLY A 566 51.47 -2.07 -34.04
N GLU A 567 50.81 -2.24 -32.90
CA GLU A 567 49.36 -2.14 -32.75
C GLU A 567 48.93 -0.80 -32.15
N ASN A 568 47.80 -0.31 -32.65
CA ASN A 568 47.02 0.81 -32.16
C ASN A 568 45.96 0.32 -31.15
N GLU A 569 45.83 1.06 -30.04
CA GLU A 569 44.82 0.82 -29.01
C GLU A 569 44.01 2.09 -28.77
N ILE A 570 42.69 1.96 -28.68
CA ILE A 570 41.81 2.98 -28.14
C ILE A 570 41.15 2.46 -26.86
N SER A 571 41.04 3.34 -25.86
CA SER A 571 40.24 3.08 -24.66
C SER A 571 39.37 4.29 -24.34
N ILE A 572 38.13 4.07 -23.94
CA ILE A 572 37.18 5.11 -23.51
C ILE A 572 36.47 4.63 -22.26
N THR A 573 36.40 5.46 -21.24
CA THR A 573 35.65 5.21 -20.00
C THR A 573 34.50 6.20 -19.87
N VAL A 574 33.30 5.65 -19.65
CA VAL A 574 32.06 6.37 -19.46
C VAL A 574 31.55 6.12 -18.05
N ASN A 575 31.12 7.17 -17.36
CA ASN A 575 30.39 7.04 -16.11
C ASN A 575 28.90 6.89 -16.42
N VAL A 576 28.25 5.95 -15.76
CA VAL A 576 26.81 5.68 -15.87
C VAL A 576 26.21 5.64 -14.47
N SER A 577 24.95 6.03 -14.35
CA SER A 577 24.16 5.85 -13.14
C SER A 577 22.94 5.00 -13.49
N TYR A 578 22.54 4.11 -12.60
CA TYR A 578 21.31 3.34 -12.75
C TYR A 578 20.28 3.70 -11.67
N SER A 579 19.01 3.59 -12.03
CA SER A 579 17.85 3.66 -11.13
C SER A 579 16.87 2.58 -11.58
N GLY A 580 16.82 1.49 -10.83
CA GLY A 580 16.22 0.23 -11.28
C GLY A 580 16.71 -0.22 -12.65
N GLY A 581 15.76 -0.56 -13.54
CA GLY A 581 16.03 -0.94 -14.93
C GLY A 581 16.35 0.21 -15.89
N THR A 582 16.66 1.41 -15.39
CA THR A 582 17.06 2.56 -16.23
C THR A 582 18.56 2.82 -16.06
N LEU A 583 19.28 2.94 -17.18
CA LEU A 583 20.69 3.35 -17.21
C LEU A 583 20.78 4.74 -17.86
N THR A 584 21.42 5.69 -17.17
CA THR A 584 21.62 7.06 -17.65
C THR A 584 23.10 7.41 -17.61
N ALA A 585 23.61 8.03 -18.68
CA ALA A 585 24.94 8.60 -18.69
C ALA A 585 24.85 10.07 -18.20
N PRO A 586 25.39 10.44 -17.02
CA PRO A 586 25.24 11.80 -16.48
C PRO A 586 25.87 12.86 -17.39
N ALA A 587 25.31 14.07 -17.47
CA ALA A 587 25.90 15.15 -18.27
C ALA A 587 27.35 15.44 -17.84
N GLY A 588 28.32 15.25 -18.75
CA GLY A 588 29.75 15.30 -18.45
C GLY A 588 30.60 14.96 -19.67
N ASN A 589 31.89 14.68 -19.46
CA ASN A 589 32.80 14.19 -20.51
C ASN A 589 33.24 12.76 -20.18
N ALA A 590 33.13 11.84 -21.14
CA ALA A 590 33.85 10.58 -21.12
C ALA A 590 35.34 10.83 -21.36
N THR A 591 36.21 10.05 -20.72
CA THR A 591 37.67 10.17 -20.86
C THR A 591 38.21 9.01 -21.68
N GLY A 592 39.11 9.28 -22.61
CA GLY A 592 39.72 8.25 -23.44
C GLY A 592 41.18 8.50 -23.73
N SER A 593 41.83 7.47 -24.25
CA SER A 593 43.22 7.50 -24.70
C SER A 593 43.37 6.71 -25.99
N TYR A 594 44.20 7.20 -26.89
CA TYR A 594 44.62 6.52 -28.10
C TYR A 594 46.13 6.33 -28.10
N THR A 595 46.57 5.08 -28.19
CA THR A 595 48.00 4.70 -28.23
C THR A 595 48.32 4.16 -29.61
N LYS A 596 49.18 4.87 -30.34
CA LYS A 596 49.60 4.52 -31.71
C LYS A 596 50.50 3.28 -31.75
N ALA A 597 50.65 2.70 -32.93
CA ALA A 597 51.60 1.62 -33.22
C ALA A 597 53.04 1.91 -32.76
N ASP A 598 53.46 3.18 -32.81
CA ASP A 598 54.78 3.64 -32.36
C ASP A 598 54.93 3.80 -30.84
N GLY A 599 53.85 3.54 -30.07
CA GLY A 599 53.79 3.64 -28.61
C GLY A 599 53.45 5.03 -28.07
N THR A 600 53.22 6.02 -28.93
CA THR A 600 52.80 7.36 -28.47
C THR A 600 51.32 7.36 -28.07
N SER A 601 51.01 7.90 -26.88
CA SER A 601 49.65 7.93 -26.33
C SER A 601 49.12 9.36 -26.22
N VAL A 602 47.87 9.57 -26.64
CA VAL A 602 47.15 10.84 -26.62
C VAL A 602 45.85 10.68 -25.85
N ALA A 603 45.64 11.49 -24.82
CA ALA A 603 44.37 11.54 -24.10
C ALA A 603 43.38 12.48 -24.79
N PHE A 604 42.09 12.12 -24.77
CA PHE A 604 40.99 12.92 -25.32
C PHE A 604 39.76 12.85 -24.42
N THR A 605 38.79 13.73 -24.67
CA THR A 605 37.51 13.75 -23.97
C THR A 605 36.37 13.86 -24.97
N VAL A 606 35.29 13.12 -24.74
CA VAL A 606 34.07 13.12 -25.57
C VAL A 606 32.90 13.57 -24.72
N ALA A 607 32.02 14.44 -25.24
CA ALA A 607 30.84 14.89 -24.50
C ALA A 607 29.88 13.71 -24.27
N ASN A 608 29.47 13.47 -23.02
CA ASN A 608 28.65 12.33 -22.63
C ASN A 608 27.17 12.46 -23.08
N GLY A 609 26.70 13.68 -23.35
CA GLY A 609 25.32 13.94 -23.80
C GLY A 609 25.00 13.39 -25.19
N ASP A 610 26.01 13.02 -25.96
CA ASP A 610 25.88 12.36 -27.27
C ASP A 610 26.13 10.83 -27.17
N VAL A 611 26.42 10.30 -25.97
CA VAL A 611 26.73 8.89 -25.73
C VAL A 611 25.45 8.12 -25.40
N ASP A 612 24.56 7.99 -26.39
CA ASP A 612 23.51 6.96 -26.44
C ASP A 612 24.10 5.53 -26.62
N ALA A 613 25.38 5.36 -26.28
CA ALA A 613 26.13 4.13 -26.50
C ALA A 613 25.63 3.01 -25.60
N PHE A 614 25.06 3.30 -24.43
CA PHE A 614 24.52 2.30 -23.52
C PHE A 614 23.07 2.64 -23.22
N SER A 615 22.17 1.69 -23.41
CA SER A 615 20.75 1.88 -23.10
C SER A 615 20.11 0.58 -22.63
N MET A 616 19.06 0.72 -21.82
CA MET A 616 18.23 -0.39 -21.40
C MET A 616 16.87 -0.32 -22.07
N THR A 617 16.40 -1.45 -22.58
CA THR A 617 15.00 -1.61 -22.99
C THR A 617 14.26 -2.32 -21.88
N ALA A 618 13.14 -1.76 -21.43
CA ALA A 618 12.29 -2.37 -20.41
C ALA A 618 11.62 -3.64 -20.95
N ALA A 619 11.36 -4.59 -20.05
CA ALA A 619 10.59 -5.78 -20.40
C ALA A 619 9.18 -5.37 -20.87
N ASN A 620 8.74 -5.96 -21.98
CA ASN A 620 7.39 -5.78 -22.49
C ASN A 620 6.48 -6.90 -21.96
N LEU A 621 5.72 -6.59 -20.91
CA LEU A 621 4.81 -7.52 -20.25
C LEU A 621 3.65 -8.00 -21.15
N VAL A 622 3.35 -7.29 -22.25
CA VAL A 622 2.28 -7.66 -23.20
C VAL A 622 2.78 -8.67 -24.22
N THR A 623 4.01 -8.52 -24.70
CA THR A 623 4.60 -9.41 -25.71
C THR A 623 5.48 -10.50 -25.11
N GLY A 624 5.79 -10.43 -23.81
CA GLY A 624 6.74 -11.30 -23.13
C GLY A 624 8.20 -11.04 -23.50
N ALA A 625 8.51 -9.90 -24.14
CA ALA A 625 9.89 -9.59 -24.51
C ALA A 625 10.68 -9.18 -23.24
N PRO A 626 11.83 -9.81 -22.96
CA PRO A 626 12.60 -9.50 -21.76
C PRO A 626 13.27 -8.12 -21.86
N ALA A 627 13.77 -7.64 -20.72
CA ALA A 627 14.60 -6.44 -20.72
C ALA A 627 15.92 -6.72 -21.46
N SER A 628 16.58 -5.68 -21.96
CA SER A 628 17.87 -5.84 -22.64
C SER A 628 18.82 -4.67 -22.39
N LEU A 629 20.11 -4.98 -22.27
CA LEU A 629 21.20 -4.01 -22.32
C LEU A 629 21.72 -3.91 -23.76
N ASN A 630 21.64 -2.72 -24.33
CA ASN A 630 22.08 -2.43 -25.69
C ASN A 630 23.32 -1.54 -25.67
N VAL A 631 24.34 -1.92 -26.43
CA VAL A 631 25.56 -1.16 -26.63
C VAL A 631 25.67 -0.74 -28.10
N LYS A 632 25.43 0.55 -28.39
CA LYS A 632 25.66 1.12 -29.72
C LYS A 632 27.14 1.47 -29.88
N THR A 633 27.77 0.95 -30.92
CA THR A 633 29.22 1.13 -31.12
C THR A 633 29.58 2.44 -31.84
N GLN A 634 28.61 3.19 -32.36
CA GLN A 634 28.85 4.48 -33.05
C GLN A 634 29.73 5.46 -32.27
N ALA A 635 29.41 5.72 -31.01
CA ALA A 635 30.18 6.67 -30.20
C ALA A 635 31.63 6.23 -29.98
N LEU A 636 31.88 4.90 -29.96
CA LEU A 636 33.22 4.34 -29.89
C LEU A 636 34.00 4.59 -31.20
N TYR A 637 33.33 4.46 -32.34
CA TYR A 637 33.92 4.79 -33.64
C TYR A 637 34.21 6.28 -33.81
N ASP A 638 33.30 7.18 -33.41
CA ASP A 638 33.53 8.62 -33.51
C ASP A 638 34.74 9.07 -32.68
N ALA A 639 34.88 8.49 -31.49
CA ALA A 639 36.03 8.69 -30.62
C ALA A 639 37.33 8.11 -31.21
N PHE A 640 37.25 6.98 -31.94
CA PHE A 640 38.36 6.41 -32.69
C PHE A 640 38.93 7.39 -33.71
N ILE A 641 38.07 8.01 -34.49
CA ILE A 641 38.48 9.00 -35.49
C ILE A 641 39.04 10.27 -34.83
N ALA A 642 38.34 10.79 -33.82
CA ALA A 642 38.74 12.02 -33.14
C ALA A 642 40.09 11.90 -32.40
N GLY A 643 40.35 10.75 -31.76
CA GLY A 643 41.58 10.47 -31.03
C GLY A 643 42.78 10.09 -31.93
N ALA A 644 42.53 9.34 -33.01
CA ALA A 644 43.58 8.94 -33.94
C ALA A 644 44.02 10.06 -34.90
N GLY A 645 43.11 10.97 -35.23
CA GLY A 645 43.34 12.06 -36.16
C GLY A 645 43.39 11.64 -37.64
N SER A 646 43.05 10.39 -37.97
CA SER A 646 42.75 9.98 -39.35
C SER A 646 41.77 8.80 -39.40
N ALA A 647 40.99 8.73 -40.49
CA ALA A 647 40.09 7.62 -40.80
C ALA A 647 40.81 6.35 -41.27
N ASP A 648 42.14 6.41 -41.42
CA ASP A 648 42.97 5.32 -41.99
C ASP A 648 43.05 4.07 -41.11
N LEU A 649 42.41 4.08 -39.94
CA LEU A 649 42.32 2.91 -39.06
C LEU A 649 41.08 2.03 -39.29
N LEU A 650 40.07 2.54 -40.00
CA LEU A 650 38.93 1.72 -40.45
C LEU A 650 39.36 0.97 -41.73
N VAL A 651 40.17 -0.05 -41.55
CA VAL A 651 40.65 -0.92 -42.63
C VAL A 651 40.16 -2.34 -42.42
N ALA A 652 40.12 -3.11 -43.50
CA ALA A 652 39.80 -4.52 -43.39
C ALA A 652 40.86 -5.22 -42.51
N GLY A 653 40.42 -5.94 -41.48
CA GLY A 653 41.30 -6.51 -40.48
C GLY A 653 40.58 -7.03 -39.25
N LYS A 654 41.32 -7.71 -38.38
CA LYS A 654 40.82 -8.23 -37.10
C LYS A 654 41.18 -7.29 -35.97
N TYR A 655 40.23 -7.10 -35.06
CA TYR A 655 40.37 -6.22 -33.90
C TYR A 655 39.85 -6.95 -32.68
N SER A 656 40.52 -6.83 -31.55
CA SER A 656 40.04 -7.33 -30.28
C SER A 656 39.25 -6.22 -29.57
N ILE A 657 38.14 -6.62 -28.95
CA ILE A 657 37.29 -5.74 -28.17
C ILE A 657 37.24 -6.24 -26.72
N ALA A 658 37.27 -5.30 -25.79
CA ALA A 658 37.01 -5.54 -24.38
C ALA A 658 36.05 -4.48 -23.83
N LEU A 659 35.04 -4.89 -23.07
CA LEU A 659 34.12 -4.04 -22.34
C LEU A 659 34.23 -4.36 -20.85
N GLU A 660 34.89 -3.50 -20.09
CA GLU A 660 35.03 -3.60 -18.63
C GLU A 660 33.93 -2.78 -17.95
N THR A 661 33.34 -3.27 -16.86
CA THR A 661 32.29 -2.54 -16.14
C THR A 661 32.32 -2.78 -14.63
N THR A 662 31.81 -1.79 -13.89
CA THR A 662 31.50 -1.89 -12.46
C THR A 662 29.99 -1.94 -12.18
N LEU A 663 29.16 -2.10 -13.22
CA LEU A 663 27.75 -2.40 -13.03
C LEU A 663 27.63 -3.74 -12.28
N PRO A 664 26.63 -3.90 -11.40
CA PRO A 664 26.38 -5.17 -10.72
C PRO A 664 25.75 -6.17 -11.70
N LEU A 665 26.55 -6.67 -12.65
CA LEU A 665 26.14 -7.67 -13.63
C LEU A 665 26.38 -9.09 -13.09
N GLN A 666 25.49 -10.02 -13.42
CA GLN A 666 25.68 -11.45 -13.19
C GLN A 666 25.40 -12.26 -14.46
N ASN A 667 26.12 -13.37 -14.65
CA ASN A 667 25.82 -14.34 -15.72
C ASN A 667 24.65 -15.26 -15.32
N THR A 668 24.28 -16.18 -16.22
CA THR A 668 23.23 -17.20 -16.01
C THR A 668 23.49 -18.13 -14.81
N ALA A 669 24.75 -18.23 -14.35
CA ALA A 669 25.17 -18.98 -13.17
C ALA A 669 25.21 -18.15 -11.88
N ASN A 670 24.76 -16.88 -11.91
CA ASN A 670 24.82 -15.89 -10.83
C ASN A 670 26.25 -15.50 -10.40
N GLU A 671 27.22 -15.65 -11.30
CA GLU A 671 28.60 -15.20 -11.09
C GLU A 671 28.75 -13.75 -11.55
N ALA A 672 29.51 -12.95 -10.80
CA ALA A 672 29.70 -11.53 -11.12
C ALA A 672 30.47 -11.34 -12.43
N VAL A 673 29.95 -10.50 -13.33
CA VAL A 673 30.57 -10.18 -14.62
C VAL A 673 31.15 -8.77 -14.58
N THR A 674 32.46 -8.64 -14.82
CA THR A 674 33.15 -7.35 -14.84
C THR A 674 33.79 -7.03 -16.19
N LYS A 675 33.86 -8.01 -17.10
CA LYS A 675 34.51 -7.85 -18.40
C LYS A 675 33.85 -8.73 -19.45
N PHE A 676 33.58 -8.18 -20.63
CA PHE A 676 33.32 -8.93 -21.86
C PHE A 676 34.51 -8.78 -22.80
N THR A 677 34.85 -9.82 -23.54
CA THR A 677 35.91 -9.76 -24.56
C THR A 677 35.55 -10.60 -25.77
N GLY A 678 36.05 -10.21 -26.94
CA GLY A 678 35.89 -10.95 -28.17
C GLY A 678 36.74 -10.37 -29.29
N THR A 679 36.63 -10.93 -30.48
CA THR A 679 37.29 -10.44 -31.69
C THR A 679 36.25 -10.04 -32.73
N ILE A 680 36.46 -8.93 -33.42
CA ILE A 680 35.68 -8.52 -34.59
C ILE A 680 36.57 -8.53 -35.83
N GLU A 681 35.98 -8.80 -36.99
CA GLU A 681 36.63 -8.68 -38.30
C GLU A 681 35.88 -7.63 -39.12
N LEU A 682 36.58 -6.57 -39.51
CA LEU A 682 36.04 -5.59 -40.45
C LEU A 682 36.20 -6.13 -41.87
N THR A 683 35.08 -6.36 -42.55
CA THR A 683 35.03 -6.93 -43.90
C THR A 683 33.85 -6.37 -44.69
N THR A 684 33.82 -6.55 -46.01
CA THR A 684 32.69 -6.15 -46.84
C THR A 684 31.65 -7.26 -47.05
N ALA A 685 31.98 -8.51 -46.71
CA ALA A 685 31.10 -9.68 -46.83
C ALA A 685 30.60 -10.11 -45.45
N THR A 686 29.30 -9.98 -45.20
CA THR A 686 28.67 -10.18 -43.89
C THR A 686 27.31 -10.84 -44.05
N ALA A 687 27.18 -12.03 -43.47
CA ALA A 687 25.95 -12.83 -43.44
C ALA A 687 25.51 -13.06 -41.98
N ASN A 688 24.24 -13.42 -41.78
CA ASN A 688 23.76 -13.85 -40.46
C ASN A 688 24.60 -15.05 -40.00
N THR A 689 25.26 -14.93 -38.85
CA THR A 689 26.21 -15.93 -38.39
C THR A 689 25.93 -16.32 -36.94
N ILE A 690 26.07 -17.60 -36.62
CA ILE A 690 26.08 -18.11 -35.26
C ILE A 690 27.49 -18.57 -34.93
N TYR A 691 28.10 -17.95 -33.92
CA TYR A 691 29.41 -18.31 -33.41
C TYR A 691 29.25 -19.06 -32.09
N GLY A 692 29.65 -20.33 -32.03
CA GLY A 692 29.84 -21.08 -30.79
C GLY A 692 31.13 -20.68 -30.08
N THR A 693 31.52 -21.42 -29.06
CA THR A 693 32.75 -21.25 -28.27
C THR A 693 33.74 -22.37 -28.56
N ASP A 694 34.90 -22.42 -27.89
CA ASP A 694 35.78 -23.60 -27.93
C ASP A 694 35.34 -24.72 -26.94
N GLY A 695 34.19 -24.51 -26.28
CA GLY A 695 33.56 -25.44 -25.35
C GLY A 695 32.62 -26.43 -26.05
N ALA A 696 31.80 -27.14 -25.28
CA ALA A 696 30.75 -27.97 -25.86
C ALA A 696 29.47 -27.13 -26.00
N ASP A 697 29.10 -26.80 -27.24
CA ASP A 697 27.97 -25.92 -27.51
C ASP A 697 26.73 -26.67 -28.00
N THR A 698 25.55 -26.14 -27.65
CA THR A 698 24.27 -26.54 -28.26
C THR A 698 23.74 -25.39 -29.09
N ILE A 699 23.92 -25.49 -30.40
CA ILE A 699 23.61 -24.44 -31.35
C ILE A 699 22.30 -24.75 -32.06
N ALA A 700 21.39 -23.78 -32.05
CA ALA A 700 20.14 -23.83 -32.78
C ALA A 700 20.07 -22.64 -33.74
N GLY A 701 19.95 -22.96 -35.03
CA GLY A 701 19.65 -22.00 -36.09
C GLY A 701 18.23 -21.47 -36.01
N GLY A 702 18.01 -20.43 -36.79
CA GLY A 702 16.78 -19.66 -36.85
C GLY A 702 15.85 -20.14 -37.96
N ALA A 703 15.12 -19.17 -38.51
CA ALA A 703 14.21 -19.36 -39.63
C ALA A 703 14.74 -18.72 -40.93
N THR A 704 15.94 -18.15 -40.89
CA THR A 704 16.64 -17.57 -42.03
C THR A 704 17.88 -18.42 -42.34
N GLY A 705 18.54 -18.22 -43.48
CA GLY A 705 19.81 -18.90 -43.73
C GLY A 705 20.91 -18.30 -42.86
N GLU A 706 21.58 -19.12 -42.05
CA GLU A 706 22.68 -18.73 -41.20
C GLU A 706 23.99 -19.47 -41.52
N VAL A 707 25.11 -18.79 -41.27
CA VAL A 707 26.43 -19.40 -41.22
C VAL A 707 26.69 -19.87 -39.80
N ILE A 708 26.97 -21.15 -39.57
CA ILE A 708 27.18 -21.71 -38.24
C ILE A 708 28.65 -22.08 -38.06
N VAL A 709 29.35 -21.33 -37.22
CA VAL A 709 30.72 -21.58 -36.80
C VAL A 709 30.68 -22.14 -35.38
N ALA A 710 30.70 -23.46 -35.25
CA ALA A 710 30.51 -24.10 -33.94
C ALA A 710 31.69 -23.90 -32.98
N GLY A 711 32.92 -23.92 -33.51
CA GLY A 711 34.12 -23.89 -32.70
C GLY A 711 34.74 -25.26 -32.49
N ALA A 712 35.81 -25.26 -31.69
CA ALA A 712 36.34 -26.51 -31.16
C ALA A 712 35.45 -27.04 -30.05
N GLY A 713 35.49 -28.35 -29.80
CA GLY A 713 34.71 -28.95 -28.72
C GLY A 713 33.85 -30.08 -29.23
N LYS A 714 32.78 -30.39 -28.48
CA LYS A 714 31.78 -31.37 -28.88
C LYS A 714 30.46 -30.65 -29.03
N ASP A 715 30.17 -30.24 -30.25
CA ASP A 715 29.03 -29.39 -30.54
C ASP A 715 27.84 -30.18 -31.07
N THR A 716 26.65 -29.72 -30.71
CA THR A 716 25.39 -30.21 -31.24
C THR A 716 24.69 -29.08 -31.98
N ILE A 717 24.48 -29.28 -33.28
CA ILE A 717 23.95 -28.27 -34.20
C ILE A 717 22.58 -28.72 -34.70
N ALA A 718 21.62 -27.81 -34.61
CA ALA A 718 20.41 -27.83 -35.42
C ALA A 718 20.46 -26.64 -36.37
N THR A 719 20.42 -26.86 -37.69
CA THR A 719 20.47 -25.80 -38.72
C THR A 719 19.17 -24.99 -38.72
N GLY A 720 18.03 -25.61 -38.39
CA GLY A 720 16.75 -24.92 -38.34
C GLY A 720 16.08 -24.88 -39.71
N LEU A 721 15.43 -23.74 -40.03
CA LEU A 721 14.83 -23.52 -41.34
C LEU A 721 15.64 -22.46 -42.07
N GLY A 722 16.01 -22.70 -43.31
CA GLY A 722 16.83 -21.75 -44.04
C GLY A 722 17.61 -22.46 -45.12
N SER A 723 18.53 -21.76 -45.74
CA SER A 723 19.65 -22.38 -46.45
C SER A 723 20.88 -22.12 -45.60
N ASP A 724 21.22 -23.08 -44.76
CA ASP A 724 22.20 -22.91 -43.69
C ASP A 724 23.58 -23.41 -44.13
N TYR A 725 24.62 -22.83 -43.53
CA TYR A 725 26.01 -23.11 -43.88
C TYR A 725 26.79 -23.53 -42.63
N VAL A 726 26.99 -24.83 -42.44
CA VAL A 726 27.79 -25.35 -41.33
C VAL A 726 29.27 -25.28 -41.69
N VAL A 727 30.04 -24.45 -40.98
CA VAL A 727 31.45 -24.22 -41.28
C VAL A 727 32.31 -25.37 -40.74
N LEU A 728 33.05 -26.02 -41.63
CA LEU A 728 34.01 -27.07 -41.28
C LEU A 728 35.42 -26.48 -41.25
N VAL A 729 35.97 -26.34 -40.05
CA VAL A 729 37.33 -25.81 -39.83
C VAL A 729 38.22 -26.93 -39.31
N ALA A 730 39.44 -27.05 -39.84
CA ALA A 730 40.43 -27.98 -39.31
C ALA A 730 40.89 -27.51 -37.92
N GLY A 731 40.95 -28.43 -36.96
CA GLY A 731 41.23 -28.16 -35.54
C GLY A 731 39.98 -27.99 -34.68
N PHE A 732 38.79 -27.88 -35.28
CA PHE A 732 37.51 -27.78 -34.55
C PHE A 732 36.88 -29.16 -34.29
N GLY A 733 37.31 -30.19 -35.04
CA GLY A 733 36.83 -31.55 -34.86
C GLY A 733 37.52 -32.30 -33.72
N SER A 734 37.25 -33.59 -33.62
CA SER A 734 37.80 -34.46 -32.58
C SER A 734 38.66 -35.57 -33.14
N THR A 735 39.59 -36.09 -32.34
CA THR A 735 40.34 -37.32 -32.67
C THR A 735 39.52 -38.59 -32.42
N THR A 736 38.33 -38.46 -31.83
CA THR A 736 37.42 -39.57 -31.54
C THR A 736 36.03 -39.29 -32.08
N LEU A 737 35.44 -40.25 -32.79
CA LEU A 737 34.09 -40.14 -33.34
C LEU A 737 33.02 -39.81 -32.30
N ALA A 738 33.12 -40.39 -31.08
CA ALA A 738 32.16 -40.12 -29.99
C ALA A 738 32.12 -38.66 -29.51
N ASN A 739 33.15 -37.88 -29.84
CA ASN A 739 33.26 -36.46 -29.52
C ASN A 739 33.32 -35.58 -30.77
N SER A 740 33.02 -36.11 -31.96
CA SER A 740 32.86 -35.25 -33.13
C SER A 740 31.66 -34.32 -32.95
N ASN A 741 31.69 -33.18 -33.62
CA ASN A 741 30.51 -32.34 -33.72
C ASN A 741 29.37 -33.09 -34.43
N THR A 742 28.14 -32.69 -34.15
CA THR A 742 26.95 -33.34 -34.69
C THR A 742 26.02 -32.30 -35.29
N VAL A 743 25.45 -32.59 -36.46
CA VAL A 743 24.34 -31.83 -37.03
C VAL A 743 23.13 -32.74 -37.19
N SER A 744 21.99 -32.30 -36.65
CA SER A 744 20.85 -33.20 -36.38
C SER A 744 19.72 -33.17 -37.41
N ASP A 745 19.62 -32.10 -38.18
CA ASP A 745 18.50 -31.78 -39.07
C ASP A 745 18.96 -31.28 -40.45
N PHE A 746 20.21 -31.56 -40.84
CA PHE A 746 20.79 -31.14 -42.12
C PHE A 746 19.88 -31.54 -43.30
N ALA A 747 19.40 -30.54 -44.03
CA ALA A 747 18.52 -30.72 -45.17
C ALA A 747 19.32 -30.76 -46.48
N ASN A 748 19.42 -31.94 -47.10
CA ASN A 748 20.04 -32.11 -48.42
C ASN A 748 19.47 -31.13 -49.47
N ASP A 749 20.29 -30.67 -50.41
CA ASP A 749 20.03 -29.64 -51.42
C ASP A 749 19.75 -28.22 -50.88
N THR A 750 19.55 -28.04 -49.57
CA THR A 750 19.17 -26.77 -48.94
C THR A 750 20.28 -26.23 -48.05
N ASP A 751 20.78 -27.07 -47.15
CA ASP A 751 21.91 -26.77 -46.27
C ASP A 751 23.22 -27.17 -46.94
N LYS A 752 24.32 -26.51 -46.55
CA LYS A 752 25.65 -26.76 -47.10
C LYS A 752 26.72 -26.75 -46.02
N PHE A 753 27.82 -27.43 -46.30
CA PHE A 753 29.06 -27.34 -45.53
C PHE A 753 29.98 -26.29 -46.14
N ALA A 754 30.42 -25.33 -45.34
CA ALA A 754 31.34 -24.30 -45.79
C ALA A 754 32.79 -24.70 -45.46
N LEU A 755 33.66 -24.64 -46.47
CA LEU A 755 35.07 -25.00 -46.38
C LEU A 755 35.95 -23.76 -46.54
N ASP A 756 37.08 -23.75 -45.83
CA ASP A 756 38.18 -22.84 -46.15
C ASP A 756 39.05 -23.44 -47.27
N GLY A 757 39.47 -22.62 -48.23
CA GLY A 757 40.28 -23.06 -49.36
C GLY A 757 40.18 -22.20 -50.61
N LEU A 758 40.98 -22.53 -51.63
CA LEU A 758 41.04 -21.77 -52.89
C LEU A 758 39.96 -22.19 -53.90
N THR A 759 39.54 -23.45 -53.88
CA THR A 759 38.46 -24.01 -54.72
C THR A 759 37.74 -25.10 -53.95
N VAL A 760 36.42 -25.24 -54.11
CA VAL A 760 35.63 -26.31 -53.47
C VAL A 760 36.20 -27.69 -53.79
N ALA A 761 36.57 -27.95 -55.04
CA ALA A 761 37.11 -29.25 -55.45
C ALA A 761 38.43 -29.61 -54.75
N ALA A 762 39.31 -28.63 -54.52
CA ALA A 762 40.56 -28.88 -53.80
C ALA A 762 40.31 -29.14 -52.32
N ALA A 763 39.45 -28.34 -51.67
CA ALA A 763 39.14 -28.50 -50.26
C ALA A 763 38.36 -29.79 -49.97
N PHE A 764 37.39 -30.13 -50.81
CA PHE A 764 36.61 -31.36 -50.71
C PHE A 764 37.47 -32.62 -50.90
N ALA A 765 38.48 -32.58 -51.77
CA ALA A 765 39.39 -33.71 -51.99
C ALA A 765 40.26 -34.05 -50.76
N GLU A 766 40.37 -33.15 -49.78
CA GLU A 766 41.05 -33.40 -48.51
C GLU A 766 40.15 -34.08 -47.47
N LEU A 767 38.85 -34.17 -47.74
CA LEU A 767 37.87 -34.77 -46.84
C LEU A 767 37.66 -36.26 -47.15
N THR A 768 37.30 -37.01 -46.11
CA THR A 768 36.73 -38.35 -46.20
C THR A 768 35.28 -38.25 -45.73
N VAL A 769 34.35 -38.54 -46.64
CA VAL A 769 32.91 -38.62 -46.36
C VAL A 769 32.51 -40.10 -46.40
N ALA A 770 32.11 -40.65 -45.27
CA ALA A 770 31.83 -42.07 -45.11
C ALA A 770 30.55 -42.30 -44.29
N ALA A 771 29.86 -43.41 -44.50
CA ALA A 771 28.79 -43.82 -43.60
C ALA A 771 29.37 -44.14 -42.22
N ASP A 772 28.65 -43.80 -41.15
CA ASP A 772 29.02 -44.21 -39.80
C ASP A 772 29.04 -45.74 -39.68
N GLU A 773 30.09 -46.30 -39.08
CA GLU A 773 30.28 -47.75 -38.97
C GLU A 773 29.25 -48.42 -38.04
N THR A 774 28.61 -47.65 -37.17
CA THR A 774 27.64 -48.09 -36.16
C THR A 774 26.20 -47.77 -36.54
N THR A 775 25.97 -46.65 -37.24
CA THR A 775 24.65 -46.19 -37.68
C THR A 775 24.67 -45.85 -39.16
N ALA A 776 24.33 -46.81 -40.04
CA ALA A 776 24.41 -46.62 -41.49
C ALA A 776 23.52 -45.50 -42.09
N ALA A 777 22.62 -44.91 -41.28
CA ALA A 777 21.83 -43.74 -41.65
C ALA A 777 22.55 -42.41 -41.40
N ASP A 778 23.70 -42.41 -40.71
CA ASP A 778 24.49 -41.23 -40.40
C ASP A 778 25.71 -41.15 -41.32
N THR A 779 26.15 -39.93 -41.62
CA THR A 779 27.35 -39.65 -42.42
C THR A 779 28.42 -38.97 -41.57
N VAL A 780 29.64 -39.44 -41.67
CA VAL A 780 30.81 -38.89 -40.97
C VAL A 780 31.72 -38.19 -41.96
N ILE A 781 32.02 -36.92 -41.70
CA ILE A 781 32.96 -36.09 -42.45
C ILE A 781 34.23 -35.95 -41.61
N SER A 782 35.37 -36.36 -42.18
CA SER A 782 36.67 -36.29 -41.52
C SER A 782 37.76 -35.73 -42.42
N LYS A 783 38.83 -35.21 -41.83
CA LYS A 783 40.05 -34.74 -42.54
C LYS A 783 41.27 -35.39 -41.91
N GLY A 784 41.90 -36.32 -42.62
CA GLY A 784 43.00 -37.12 -42.06
C GLY A 784 42.53 -37.99 -40.88
N THR A 785 42.99 -37.70 -39.66
CA THR A 785 42.59 -38.40 -38.42
C THR A 785 41.59 -37.63 -37.57
N GLU A 786 41.10 -36.49 -38.06
CA GLU A 786 40.18 -35.60 -37.35
C GLU A 786 38.75 -35.81 -37.86
N TYR A 787 37.83 -36.13 -36.95
CA TYR A 787 36.39 -36.20 -37.19
C TYR A 787 35.77 -34.81 -37.03
N LEU A 788 35.42 -34.19 -38.16
CA LEU A 788 34.91 -32.82 -38.20
C LEU A 788 33.41 -32.76 -37.86
N MET A 789 32.62 -33.69 -38.39
CA MET A 789 31.16 -33.64 -38.27
C MET A 789 30.55 -35.04 -38.44
N THR A 790 29.54 -35.34 -37.63
CA THR A 790 28.59 -36.43 -37.85
C THR A 790 27.22 -35.84 -38.21
N VAL A 791 26.74 -36.14 -39.41
CA VAL A 791 25.45 -35.72 -39.95
C VAL A 791 24.45 -36.83 -39.68
N THR A 792 23.55 -36.61 -38.73
CA THR A 792 22.64 -37.69 -38.30
C THR A 792 21.46 -37.83 -39.25
N ASN A 793 21.02 -39.06 -39.51
CA ASN A 793 19.90 -39.40 -40.39
C ASN A 793 20.02 -38.89 -41.84
N VAL A 794 21.22 -38.61 -42.32
CA VAL A 794 21.52 -38.31 -43.72
C VAL A 794 22.49 -39.36 -44.24
N ALA A 795 22.07 -40.13 -45.26
CA ALA A 795 22.88 -41.20 -45.81
C ALA A 795 24.06 -40.65 -46.61
N VAL A 796 25.19 -41.36 -46.61
CA VAL A 796 26.41 -40.93 -47.31
C VAL A 796 26.22 -40.67 -48.81
N ALA A 797 25.22 -41.32 -49.42
CA ALA A 797 24.88 -41.13 -50.83
C ALA A 797 24.21 -39.78 -51.12
N ASP A 798 23.70 -39.12 -50.10
CA ASP A 798 23.02 -37.82 -50.15
C ASP A 798 23.96 -36.66 -49.79
N ILE A 799 25.26 -36.92 -49.56
CA ILE A 799 26.28 -35.90 -49.35
C ILE A 799 27.32 -36.01 -50.47
N ASP A 800 27.31 -35.06 -51.40
CA ASP A 800 28.27 -34.94 -52.50
C ASP A 800 28.92 -33.55 -52.57
N ILE A 801 29.77 -33.32 -53.56
CA ILE A 801 30.53 -32.07 -53.71
C ILE A 801 29.64 -30.80 -53.83
N ASN A 802 28.37 -30.92 -54.24
CA ASN A 802 27.44 -29.80 -54.38
C ASN A 802 26.89 -29.29 -53.04
N ASP A 803 27.00 -30.11 -51.99
CA ASP A 803 26.68 -29.77 -50.61
C ASP A 803 27.80 -28.97 -49.94
N PHE A 804 28.88 -28.65 -50.67
CA PHE A 804 30.01 -27.89 -50.16
C PHE A 804 30.16 -26.56 -50.89
N VAL A 805 30.52 -25.52 -50.14
CA VAL A 805 30.83 -24.17 -50.66
C VAL A 805 32.14 -23.66 -50.05
N LEU A 806 32.72 -22.62 -50.64
CA LEU A 806 33.79 -21.88 -49.95
C LEU A 806 33.18 -20.86 -49.00
N ILE A 807 33.77 -20.71 -47.81
CA ILE A 807 33.39 -19.67 -46.84
C ILE A 807 33.50 -18.27 -47.47
N SER A 808 34.45 -18.06 -48.39
CA SER A 808 34.63 -16.79 -49.11
C SER A 808 33.49 -16.44 -50.06
N ASP A 809 32.69 -17.43 -50.46
CA ASP A 809 31.60 -17.26 -51.43
C ASP A 809 30.25 -17.00 -50.74
N ILE A 810 30.21 -17.04 -49.40
CA ILE A 810 29.02 -16.75 -48.60
C ILE A 810 29.02 -15.25 -48.28
N ALA A 811 28.00 -14.55 -48.78
CA ALA A 811 27.88 -13.10 -48.69
C ALA A 811 26.87 -12.65 -47.64
#